data_AF-A0A8J9ZAR0-F1
#
_entry.id   AF-A0A8J9ZAR0-F1
#
_cell.length_a   1.000
_cell.length_b   1.000
_cell.length_c   1.000
_cell.angle_alpha   90.00
_cell.angle_beta   90.00
_cell.angle_gamma   90.00
#
_symmetry.space_group_name_H-M   'P 1'
#
loop_
_entity.id
_entity.type
_entity.pdbx_description
1 polymer ?
#
loop_
_entity_poly.entity_id
_entity_poly.type
_entity_poly.pdbx_seq_one_letter_code
_entity_poly.pdbx_strand_id
1 'polypeptide(L)'
;MSQKKAPEKPTGNHTSVEMEMADMVGKPLGGPGTQPTKPVRKKSSESMTSDPDLYYSVEDLRSEPPPGEPVSNRIRPMLGQGKHEAGALFFKDGYRRIDYVLAFPVPRRKHPVKVEHKPEDDSSAFHPEGEDQKVRRRREFEKNLIEAGLDLERDDETKDHGMCFVRLHAPWKVLSQYAEILKIKMPTKKIYELKERTGIKAKAYALWRKTIKPLQPSPQAKQVDKEPYKHISYTFSRDKEHMFHIESRETFFKPSTRSLVVHEILKRTRYSQKDYAIGITNLIAQGVYTAAYPLHEGEFEGDTDIPPNPRQMLFDEWGSYSKFVKFQPLNLIRNYFGEKIGMYFAWLGLYTKLLIPSSLVGLIVFLYGVFTMDDNVPSDEVCEAYNITMCPLCDRECKYWRLSDSCKSAKFSHLFDNEVTVFFSIFMSLWATWFLENWKRKQMELNYAWDLSGFEEEEEQPRPEYEARLVKHRIEQSDKTGQGYGSASGNAEDSGMGEEVKLPKKQTLFAVGVSSVTILTMFTVTLAAVFAVIMYRLSVASALAIYPNSGQIVSGTAVTLNLIVILILDEIYGSVAAFLTNLECPRTETEYEDKLIFKLFLLKFVNSYASIFYVAFFKGRFMGRPGQYIYAAPGLRMEECGPGGCLYELCIQLSIIMAGKQLIQNNVMEIGMPKLKKFLRECTCFGLCKERAERAEDKAGPRDTRWEEDLVLEPFSGLSPEYLEMIIQFGFVTIFVASFPLAPLLALVNNVLEIRLDARKFVQELRRPMAERAKDIGIWYNILKGITKISVIVNAFVIAITSNFIPRTVYQYMYSPDGSLHGFIDWSLSTFNVSDFEPGSEPRDNRSLGEVVQFCRYRDFRDAPWEAEPYKYNLAYWHIFAARLGFVICFQNFIIFLRDFIGYIIPDVPKELDEQIKKENKIMMDALIHEENVRQGEVEMDPEKEPL
;
A
#
# COMPACT_ATOMS: atom_id res chain seq x y z
N MET A 1 -36.63 58.68 -32.19
CA MET A 1 -37.68 58.89 -33.20
C MET A 1 -38.25 57.54 -33.60
N SER A 2 -39.59 57.43 -33.72
CA SER A 2 -40.42 56.42 -34.44
C SER A 2 -39.99 54.94 -34.59
N GLN A 3 -40.89 53.93 -34.54
CA GLN A 3 -42.30 53.85 -34.11
C GLN A 3 -42.73 52.38 -33.94
N LYS A 4 -43.57 52.11 -32.93
CA LYS A 4 -44.71 51.15 -32.90
C LYS A 4 -44.54 49.60 -32.99
N LYS A 5 -45.31 48.99 -32.07
CA LYS A 5 -46.15 47.76 -32.14
C LYS A 5 -45.58 46.40 -31.68
N ALA A 6 -46.10 46.01 -30.51
CA ALA A 6 -46.29 44.65 -29.98
C ALA A 6 -47.57 43.99 -30.63
N PRO A 7 -48.07 42.78 -30.28
CA PRO A 7 -47.86 42.07 -28.99
C PRO A 7 -47.86 40.51 -28.96
N GLU A 8 -47.76 39.97 -27.73
CA GLU A 8 -48.24 38.64 -27.23
C GLU A 8 -47.52 37.33 -27.67
N LYS A 9 -47.31 36.29 -26.83
CA LYS A 9 -47.44 36.07 -25.35
C LYS A 9 -46.63 34.79 -24.92
N PRO A 10 -46.70 34.20 -23.70
CA PRO A 10 -45.53 34.13 -22.80
C PRO A 10 -45.04 32.72 -22.41
N THR A 11 -43.88 32.64 -21.73
CA THR A 11 -43.73 32.02 -20.38
C THR A 11 -42.33 32.27 -19.80
N GLY A 12 -42.24 32.63 -18.51
CA GLY A 12 -40.98 32.81 -17.76
C GLY A 12 -40.46 31.48 -17.20
N ASN A 13 -39.15 31.25 -17.11
CA ASN A 13 -38.11 31.85 -16.25
C ASN A 13 -38.05 31.31 -14.81
N HIS A 14 -36.94 30.60 -14.56
CA HIS A 14 -36.11 30.52 -13.35
C HIS A 14 -36.50 31.30 -12.09
N THR A 15 -36.19 30.72 -10.93
CA THR A 15 -35.33 31.39 -9.94
C THR A 15 -34.62 30.39 -9.02
N SER A 16 -33.43 30.80 -8.56
CA SER A 16 -32.56 30.11 -7.59
C SER A 16 -32.74 30.70 -6.18
N VAL A 17 -31.75 30.49 -5.29
CA VAL A 17 -31.38 31.33 -4.11
C VAL A 17 -31.75 30.76 -2.73
N GLU A 18 -30.77 30.07 -2.14
CA GLU A 18 -30.06 30.46 -0.89
C GLU A 18 -30.77 30.41 0.49
N MET A 19 -30.02 30.78 1.53
CA MET A 19 -30.07 30.21 2.90
C MET A 19 -29.90 31.32 3.96
N GLU A 20 -30.62 31.26 5.10
CA GLU A 20 -30.33 32.14 6.25
C GLU A 20 -30.76 31.53 7.62
N MET A 21 -30.17 32.07 8.72
CA MET A 21 -30.37 31.67 10.12
C MET A 21 -31.17 32.73 10.91
N ALA A 22 -31.90 32.33 11.98
CA ALA A 22 -32.18 33.19 13.15
C ALA A 22 -32.77 32.42 14.37
N ASP A 23 -32.50 32.93 15.58
CA ASP A 23 -33.02 32.48 16.89
C ASP A 23 -34.38 33.11 17.28
N MET A 24 -35.17 32.46 18.16
CA MET A 24 -35.55 32.98 19.50
C MET A 24 -36.75 32.25 20.19
N VAL A 25 -36.51 31.84 21.45
CA VAL A 25 -37.36 31.85 22.68
C VAL A 25 -38.90 31.99 22.58
N GLY A 26 -39.66 31.05 23.19
CA GLY A 26 -41.06 31.26 23.58
C GLY A 26 -41.79 30.07 24.26
N LYS A 27 -42.27 30.25 25.50
CA LYS A 27 -43.12 29.35 26.34
C LYS A 27 -44.33 30.19 26.84
N PRO A 28 -45.39 29.69 27.53
CA PRO A 28 -45.88 28.30 27.77
C PRO A 28 -47.46 28.16 27.75
N LEU A 29 -47.99 27.00 28.24
CA LEU A 29 -49.39 26.73 28.72
C LEU A 29 -50.53 26.72 27.66
N GLY A 30 -51.56 25.85 27.70
CA GLY A 30 -51.90 24.71 28.57
C GLY A 30 -52.99 23.81 27.92
N GLY A 31 -53.26 22.60 28.47
CA GLY A 31 -54.18 21.59 27.89
C GLY A 31 -55.68 21.77 28.25
N PRO A 32 -56.51 20.72 28.41
CA PRO A 32 -56.23 19.25 28.42
C PRO A 32 -57.21 18.37 27.57
N GLY A 33 -57.02 17.04 27.54
CA GLY A 33 -58.00 16.11 26.92
C GLY A 33 -57.64 14.62 26.76
N THR A 34 -57.27 13.92 27.85
CA THR A 34 -57.43 12.45 28.12
C THR A 34 -57.36 11.42 26.97
N GLN A 35 -56.34 10.53 26.87
CA GLN A 35 -56.05 9.29 27.68
C GLN A 35 -57.00 8.09 27.41
N PRO A 36 -56.56 6.80 27.44
CA PRO A 36 -55.68 6.16 28.47
C PRO A 36 -54.61 5.15 27.92
N THR A 37 -53.71 4.44 28.63
CA THR A 37 -53.06 4.52 29.97
C THR A 37 -51.79 3.62 30.00
N LYS A 38 -50.78 3.95 30.84
CA LYS A 38 -49.65 3.06 31.25
C LYS A 38 -49.98 2.29 32.54
N PRO A 39 -49.11 1.40 33.06
CA PRO A 39 -48.41 1.77 34.31
C PRO A 39 -46.87 1.51 34.38
N VAL A 40 -46.33 0.96 35.48
CA VAL A 40 -45.22 1.62 36.22
C VAL A 40 -44.42 0.71 37.19
N ARG A 41 -43.07 0.86 37.23
CA ARG A 41 -42.18 0.70 38.43
C ARG A 41 -40.80 1.33 38.17
N LYS A 42 -40.35 2.41 38.83
CA LYS A 42 -40.00 2.72 40.26
C LYS A 42 -38.53 2.38 40.64
N LYS A 43 -37.92 3.25 41.48
CA LYS A 43 -36.51 3.31 41.89
C LYS A 43 -36.40 3.61 43.41
N SER A 44 -35.21 3.48 44.00
CA SER A 44 -34.80 3.82 45.41
C SER A 44 -35.34 2.90 46.53
N SER A 45 -34.63 2.65 47.65
CA SER A 45 -33.38 3.22 48.23
C SER A 45 -32.59 2.21 49.12
N GLU A 46 -31.30 2.50 49.41
CA GLU A 46 -30.48 2.06 50.59
C GLU A 46 -30.16 0.54 50.77
N SER A 47 -29.00 0.08 51.31
CA SER A 47 -27.80 0.72 51.90
C SER A 47 -26.54 -0.20 51.90
N MET A 48 -25.36 0.37 52.21
CA MET A 48 -24.15 -0.22 52.84
C MET A 48 -23.30 -1.34 52.16
N THR A 49 -22.09 -0.93 51.71
CA THR A 49 -20.73 -1.50 51.97
C THR A 49 -20.50 -3.02 52.08
N SER A 50 -19.65 -3.58 51.21
CA SER A 50 -18.22 -3.91 51.46
C SER A 50 -17.66 -5.00 50.51
N ASP A 51 -16.49 -4.72 49.92
CA ASP A 51 -15.46 -5.58 49.30
C ASP A 51 -15.77 -6.83 48.43
N PRO A 52 -14.96 -7.09 47.38
CA PRO A 52 -15.01 -8.31 46.58
C PRO A 52 -13.99 -9.36 47.06
N ASP A 53 -14.44 -10.59 47.31
CA ASP A 53 -13.65 -11.82 47.12
C ASP A 53 -14.54 -13.04 47.39
N LEU A 54 -14.68 -13.94 46.40
CA LEU A 54 -14.69 -15.39 46.67
C LEU A 54 -14.46 -16.20 45.39
N TYR A 55 -13.39 -16.98 45.41
CA TYR A 55 -13.25 -18.20 44.62
C TYR A 55 -14.44 -19.15 44.86
N TYR A 56 -14.72 -20.03 43.89
CA TYR A 56 -15.33 -21.33 44.19
C TYR A 56 -14.41 -22.47 43.79
N SER A 57 -14.24 -23.41 44.71
CA SER A 57 -13.24 -24.48 44.69
C SER A 57 -13.62 -25.64 43.78
N VAL A 58 -12.61 -26.43 43.39
CA VAL A 58 -12.74 -27.68 42.61
C VAL A 58 -12.96 -28.85 43.58
N GLU A 59 -14.12 -28.90 44.24
CA GLU A 59 -14.43 -29.90 45.28
C GLU A 59 -15.89 -30.38 45.21
N ASP A 60 -16.28 -31.07 44.13
CA ASP A 60 -17.53 -31.85 44.08
C ASP A 60 -17.52 -33.04 43.09
N LEU A 61 -16.33 -33.54 42.71
CA LEU A 61 -16.15 -34.68 41.79
C LEU A 61 -15.76 -35.99 42.51
N ARG A 62 -16.35 -36.26 43.68
CA ARG A 62 -16.22 -37.55 44.40
C ARG A 62 -17.57 -38.18 44.75
N SER A 63 -18.25 -38.69 43.73
CA SER A 63 -19.28 -39.72 43.88
C SER A 63 -19.20 -40.70 42.71
N GLU A 64 -18.87 -41.97 42.99
CA GLU A 64 -18.90 -43.02 41.96
C GLU A 64 -20.37 -43.30 41.51
N PRO A 65 -20.65 -43.37 40.19
CA PRO A 65 -21.96 -43.78 39.69
C PRO A 65 -22.04 -45.32 39.53
N PRO A 66 -23.27 -45.89 39.54
CA PRO A 66 -23.47 -47.34 39.40
C PRO A 66 -23.12 -47.85 37.99
N PRO A 67 -22.78 -49.14 37.84
CA PRO A 67 -22.29 -49.69 36.57
C PRO A 67 -23.43 -50.03 35.60
N GLY A 68 -23.32 -49.58 34.34
CA GLY A 68 -24.06 -50.17 33.23
C GLY A 68 -24.68 -49.23 32.19
N GLU A 69 -23.89 -48.38 31.51
CA GLU A 69 -24.28 -47.76 30.23
C GLU A 69 -23.03 -47.42 29.37
N PRO A 70 -23.09 -47.50 28.02
CA PRO A 70 -21.90 -47.34 27.17
C PRO A 70 -21.46 -45.87 26.98
N VAL A 71 -20.13 -45.69 26.91
CA VAL A 71 -19.44 -44.39 27.08
C VAL A 71 -19.57 -43.42 25.88
N SER A 72 -20.16 -43.81 24.74
CA SER A 72 -20.07 -43.03 23.48
C SER A 72 -20.90 -41.75 23.39
N ASN A 73 -21.61 -41.33 24.46
CA ASN A 73 -22.55 -40.20 24.42
C ASN A 73 -22.28 -39.07 25.44
N ARG A 74 -21.13 -39.06 26.14
CA ARG A 74 -20.89 -38.15 27.28
C ARG A 74 -20.04 -36.89 27.04
N ILE A 75 -19.60 -36.60 25.80
CA ILE A 75 -18.93 -35.33 25.49
C ILE A 75 -19.75 -34.56 24.45
N ARG A 76 -20.77 -33.85 24.95
CA ARG A 76 -21.40 -32.73 24.23
C ARG A 76 -20.97 -31.46 24.97
N PRO A 77 -20.08 -30.61 24.40
CA PRO A 77 -19.81 -29.30 24.98
C PRO A 77 -21.12 -28.50 25.08
N MET A 78 -21.29 -27.75 26.16
CA MET A 78 -22.46 -26.89 26.40
C MET A 78 -22.42 -25.62 25.53
N LEU A 79 -22.29 -25.77 24.20
CA LEU A 79 -22.60 -24.76 23.20
C LEU A 79 -24.08 -24.87 22.81
N GLY A 80 -24.94 -24.62 23.81
CA GLY A 80 -26.37 -24.47 23.60
C GLY A 80 -26.68 -23.11 22.98
N GLN A 81 -27.49 -23.12 21.91
CA GLN A 81 -28.02 -21.91 21.23
C GLN A 81 -27.06 -21.12 20.32
N GLY A 82 -26.29 -21.81 19.46
CA GLY A 82 -25.56 -21.23 18.32
C GLY A 82 -25.74 -21.98 16.99
N LYS A 83 -26.89 -22.64 16.79
CA LYS A 83 -27.07 -23.70 15.77
C LYS A 83 -27.00 -23.27 14.29
N HIS A 84 -27.05 -21.97 13.98
CA HIS A 84 -27.04 -21.50 12.59
C HIS A 84 -25.64 -21.17 12.07
N GLU A 85 -24.75 -20.58 12.87
CA GLU A 85 -23.38 -20.25 12.45
C GLU A 85 -22.39 -21.40 12.64
N ALA A 86 -22.47 -22.12 13.77
CA ALA A 86 -21.54 -23.21 14.09
C ALA A 86 -21.60 -24.38 13.08
N GLY A 87 -22.70 -24.51 12.33
CA GLY A 87 -22.86 -25.54 11.30
C GLY A 87 -22.14 -25.26 9.97
N ALA A 88 -21.50 -24.09 9.80
CA ALA A 88 -20.95 -23.67 8.51
C ALA A 88 -19.40 -23.66 8.43
N LEU A 89 -18.70 -23.73 9.57
CA LEU A 89 -17.22 -23.78 9.65
C LEU A 89 -16.66 -25.18 9.91
N PHE A 90 -17.55 -26.15 10.12
CA PHE A 90 -17.22 -27.55 10.40
C PHE A 90 -17.79 -28.44 9.29
N PHE A 91 -17.28 -29.67 9.20
CA PHE A 91 -17.81 -30.72 8.34
C PHE A 91 -19.25 -31.08 8.75
N LYS A 92 -19.96 -31.86 7.93
CA LYS A 92 -21.34 -32.32 8.25
C LYS A 92 -21.44 -33.08 9.59
N ASP A 93 -20.32 -33.54 10.14
CA ASP A 93 -20.22 -34.20 11.46
C ASP A 93 -20.20 -33.22 12.65
N GLY A 94 -19.90 -31.94 12.45
CA GLY A 94 -19.82 -30.93 13.51
C GLY A 94 -18.57 -30.98 14.40
N TYR A 95 -17.60 -31.84 14.11
CA TYR A 95 -16.34 -31.98 14.88
C TYR A 95 -15.13 -31.50 14.08
N ARG A 96 -15.02 -31.87 12.79
CA ARG A 96 -13.85 -31.51 11.98
C ARG A 96 -13.99 -30.11 11.40
N ARG A 97 -13.11 -29.19 11.80
CA ARG A 97 -13.06 -27.82 11.27
C ARG A 97 -12.62 -27.80 9.80
N ILE A 98 -13.28 -26.99 8.97
CA ILE A 98 -12.84 -26.71 7.60
C ILE A 98 -11.64 -25.76 7.66
N ASP A 99 -10.48 -26.21 7.20
CA ASP A 99 -9.23 -25.42 7.15
C ASP A 99 -9.02 -24.73 5.79
N TYR A 100 -9.62 -25.28 4.73
CA TYR A 100 -9.46 -24.84 3.35
C TYR A 100 -10.60 -25.35 2.45
N VAL A 101 -10.92 -24.62 1.37
CA VAL A 101 -11.94 -25.02 0.38
C VAL A 101 -11.39 -24.96 -1.04
N LEU A 102 -11.71 -25.97 -1.84
CA LEU A 102 -11.49 -26.03 -3.29
C LEU A 102 -12.84 -25.92 -4.01
N ALA A 103 -12.94 -25.04 -5.01
CA ALA A 103 -14.14 -24.87 -5.82
C ALA A 103 -13.85 -25.20 -7.29
N PHE A 104 -14.75 -25.94 -7.96
CA PHE A 104 -14.64 -26.27 -9.38
C PHE A 104 -16.01 -26.32 -10.08
N PRO A 105 -16.07 -26.08 -11.40
CA PRO A 105 -17.31 -26.14 -12.14
C PRO A 105 -17.66 -27.60 -12.50
N VAL A 106 -18.95 -27.91 -12.51
CA VAL A 106 -19.48 -29.19 -13.02
C VAL A 106 -20.21 -28.93 -14.34
N PRO A 107 -19.80 -29.59 -15.44
CA PRO A 107 -20.53 -29.51 -16.70
C PRO A 107 -21.96 -30.05 -16.54
N ARG A 108 -22.98 -29.26 -16.90
CA ARG A 108 -24.36 -29.74 -16.99
C ARG A 108 -24.41 -30.91 -17.97
N ARG A 109 -24.73 -32.12 -17.50
CA ARG A 109 -25.16 -33.21 -18.37
C ARG A 109 -26.44 -32.76 -19.09
N LYS A 110 -26.37 -32.47 -20.38
CA LYS A 110 -27.58 -32.35 -21.21
C LYS A 110 -28.33 -33.68 -21.10
N HIS A 111 -29.62 -33.64 -20.79
CA HIS A 111 -30.46 -34.84 -20.84
C HIS A 111 -30.35 -35.48 -22.25
N PRO A 112 -30.42 -36.81 -22.37
CA PRO A 112 -30.48 -37.47 -23.66
C PRO A 112 -31.80 -37.14 -24.33
N VAL A 113 -31.80 -36.06 -25.13
CA VAL A 113 -32.87 -35.77 -26.07
C VAL A 113 -32.93 -36.95 -27.04
N LYS A 114 -34.11 -37.57 -27.18
CA LYS A 114 -34.33 -38.59 -28.21
C LYS A 114 -34.05 -37.97 -29.57
N VAL A 115 -33.04 -38.50 -30.26
CA VAL A 115 -32.64 -38.01 -31.58
C VAL A 115 -33.68 -38.44 -32.61
N GLU A 116 -34.54 -37.51 -33.02
CA GLU A 116 -35.15 -37.58 -34.36
C GLU A 116 -34.19 -36.95 -35.37
N HIS A 117 -33.99 -37.63 -36.51
CA HIS A 117 -33.08 -37.20 -37.55
C HIS A 117 -33.53 -35.90 -38.25
N LYS A 118 -32.63 -34.91 -38.29
CA LYS A 118 -32.41 -34.04 -39.46
C LYS A 118 -30.92 -33.77 -39.64
N PRO A 119 -30.40 -33.71 -40.89
CA PRO A 119 -28.99 -33.46 -41.17
C PRO A 119 -28.66 -31.96 -41.24
N GLU A 120 -27.36 -31.67 -41.11
CA GLU A 120 -26.64 -30.46 -41.57
C GLU A 120 -27.08 -29.09 -41.00
N ASP A 121 -26.27 -28.51 -40.11
CA ASP A 121 -25.29 -27.49 -40.57
C ASP A 121 -24.17 -27.25 -39.52
N ASP A 122 -23.03 -26.72 -39.97
CA ASP A 122 -21.76 -26.72 -39.22
C ASP A 122 -21.57 -25.47 -38.33
N SER A 123 -21.28 -25.64 -37.04
CA SER A 123 -20.33 -24.79 -36.25
C SER A 123 -20.31 -25.11 -34.73
N SER A 124 -19.09 -25.18 -34.17
CA SER A 124 -18.78 -25.25 -32.72
C SER A 124 -19.17 -26.53 -31.95
N ALA A 125 -18.73 -27.69 -32.44
CA ALA A 125 -18.64 -28.89 -31.61
C ALA A 125 -17.60 -28.70 -30.47
N PHE A 126 -18.07 -28.72 -29.22
CA PHE A 126 -17.25 -28.59 -28.01
C PHE A 126 -16.47 -29.90 -27.75
N HIS A 127 -15.13 -29.88 -27.81
CA HIS A 127 -14.29 -31.09 -27.64
C HIS A 127 -14.51 -31.76 -26.26
N PRO A 128 -15.01 -33.01 -26.18
CA PRO A 128 -15.23 -33.69 -24.89
C PRO A 128 -13.94 -34.11 -24.18
N GLU A 129 -12.89 -34.41 -24.93
CA GLU A 129 -11.64 -35.03 -24.46
C GLU A 129 -10.91 -34.17 -23.40
N GLY A 130 -11.04 -32.85 -23.48
CA GLY A 130 -10.42 -31.93 -22.51
C GLY A 130 -11.07 -31.98 -21.12
N GLU A 131 -12.39 -32.19 -21.02
CA GLU A 131 -13.09 -32.23 -19.74
C GLU A 131 -12.81 -33.54 -18.99
N ASP A 132 -12.80 -34.68 -19.68
CA ASP A 132 -12.43 -35.97 -19.08
C ASP A 132 -10.99 -35.96 -18.55
N GLN A 133 -10.06 -35.27 -19.26
CA GLN A 133 -8.69 -35.09 -18.79
C GLN A 133 -8.62 -34.22 -17.52
N LYS A 134 -9.41 -33.15 -17.41
CA LYS A 134 -9.51 -32.33 -16.18
C LYS A 134 -10.06 -33.14 -15.01
N VAL A 135 -11.13 -33.91 -15.22
CA VAL A 135 -11.73 -34.78 -14.19
C VAL A 135 -10.73 -35.83 -13.71
N ARG A 136 -9.96 -36.43 -14.63
CA ARG A 136 -8.91 -37.39 -14.27
C ARG A 136 -7.80 -36.74 -13.42
N ARG A 137 -7.26 -35.59 -13.84
CA ARG A 137 -6.24 -34.83 -13.08
C ARG A 137 -6.75 -34.45 -11.68
N ARG A 138 -8.02 -34.03 -11.57
CA ARG A 138 -8.66 -33.71 -10.29
C ARG A 138 -8.73 -34.94 -9.36
N ARG A 139 -9.16 -36.09 -9.87
CA ARG A 139 -9.23 -37.35 -9.09
C ARG A 139 -7.85 -37.84 -8.64
N GLU A 140 -6.83 -37.71 -9.49
CA GLU A 140 -5.44 -38.05 -9.14
C GLU A 140 -4.90 -37.12 -8.03
N PHE A 141 -5.12 -35.80 -8.16
CA PHE A 141 -4.74 -34.82 -7.13
C PHE A 141 -5.42 -35.09 -5.78
N GLU A 142 -6.74 -35.31 -5.77
CA GLU A 142 -7.48 -35.55 -4.51
C GLU A 142 -7.12 -36.89 -3.87
N LYS A 143 -6.81 -37.94 -4.64
CA LYS A 143 -6.23 -39.18 -4.10
C LYS A 143 -4.88 -38.91 -3.43
N ASN A 144 -4.02 -38.12 -4.06
CA ASN A 144 -2.72 -37.77 -3.51
C ASN A 144 -2.80 -36.85 -2.27
N LEU A 145 -3.88 -36.06 -2.12
CA LEU A 145 -4.16 -35.31 -0.88
C LEU A 145 -4.55 -36.24 0.29
N ILE A 146 -5.34 -37.28 0.02
CA ILE A 146 -5.67 -38.32 1.02
C ILE A 146 -4.40 -39.11 1.40
N GLU A 147 -3.53 -39.44 0.43
CA GLU A 147 -2.24 -40.09 0.69
C GLU A 147 -1.27 -39.21 1.49
N ALA A 148 -1.36 -37.88 1.34
CA ALA A 148 -0.66 -36.91 2.20
C ALA A 148 -1.26 -36.77 3.61
N GLY A 149 -2.39 -37.44 3.89
CA GLY A 149 -3.03 -37.50 5.20
C GLY A 149 -4.09 -36.42 5.48
N LEU A 150 -4.59 -35.71 4.46
CA LEU A 150 -5.69 -34.76 4.61
C LEU A 150 -7.05 -35.46 4.56
N ASP A 151 -7.99 -34.96 5.36
CA ASP A 151 -9.40 -35.34 5.33
C ASP A 151 -10.14 -34.47 4.30
N LEU A 152 -10.92 -35.11 3.42
CA LEU A 152 -11.69 -34.46 2.36
C LEU A 152 -13.19 -34.75 2.55
N GLU A 153 -14.03 -33.71 2.55
CA GLU A 153 -15.48 -33.84 2.37
C GLU A 153 -15.89 -33.19 1.04
N ARG A 154 -16.64 -33.92 0.21
CA ARG A 154 -17.23 -33.38 -1.02
C ARG A 154 -18.72 -33.08 -0.81
N ASP A 155 -19.19 -32.03 -1.46
CA ASP A 155 -20.62 -31.81 -1.65
C ASP A 155 -21.22 -32.83 -2.62
N ASP A 156 -22.48 -33.18 -2.40
CA ASP A 156 -23.20 -34.18 -3.19
C ASP A 156 -23.42 -33.68 -4.63
N GLU A 157 -23.01 -34.47 -5.64
CA GLU A 157 -23.07 -34.12 -7.08
C GLU A 157 -24.51 -33.89 -7.61
N THR A 158 -25.53 -34.05 -6.77
CA THR A 158 -26.96 -33.84 -7.06
C THR A 158 -27.44 -32.41 -6.81
N LYS A 159 -26.61 -31.52 -6.25
CA LYS A 159 -26.94 -30.10 -6.12
C LYS A 159 -26.96 -29.42 -7.50
N ASP A 160 -28.07 -28.79 -7.86
CA ASP A 160 -28.27 -28.06 -9.14
C ASP A 160 -27.42 -26.77 -9.29
N HIS A 161 -26.43 -26.55 -8.43
CA HIS A 161 -25.46 -25.47 -8.50
C HIS A 161 -24.30 -25.87 -9.43
N GLY A 162 -23.85 -24.94 -10.29
CA GLY A 162 -22.86 -25.24 -11.34
C GLY A 162 -21.42 -25.39 -10.82
N MET A 163 -21.23 -25.29 -9.50
CA MET A 163 -19.97 -25.39 -8.79
C MET A 163 -20.11 -26.46 -7.71
N CYS A 164 -19.11 -27.34 -7.61
CA CYS A 164 -18.94 -28.23 -6.47
C CYS A 164 -17.78 -27.73 -5.60
N PHE A 165 -17.93 -28.00 -4.30
CA PHE A 165 -16.96 -27.65 -3.28
C PHE A 165 -16.35 -28.90 -2.65
N VAL A 166 -15.05 -28.84 -2.37
CA VAL A 166 -14.30 -29.83 -1.59
C VAL A 166 -13.76 -29.12 -0.35
N ARG A 167 -14.16 -29.59 0.82
CA ARG A 167 -13.78 -29.06 2.13
C ARG A 167 -12.62 -29.89 2.68
N LEU A 168 -11.54 -29.24 3.08
CA LEU A 168 -10.31 -29.88 3.55
C LEU A 168 -10.13 -29.69 5.06
N HIS A 169 -9.67 -30.73 5.75
CA HIS A 169 -9.32 -30.71 7.16
C HIS A 169 -7.93 -31.33 7.40
N ALA A 170 -7.10 -30.69 8.21
CA ALA A 170 -5.81 -31.21 8.64
C ALA A 170 -5.90 -31.88 10.03
N PRO A 171 -5.69 -33.20 10.15
CA PRO A 171 -5.67 -33.88 11.43
C PRO A 171 -4.37 -33.58 12.21
N TRP A 172 -4.39 -33.76 13.54
CA TRP A 172 -3.26 -33.46 14.44
C TRP A 172 -1.92 -34.07 13.99
N LYS A 173 -1.92 -35.28 13.45
CA LYS A 173 -0.69 -35.96 12.96
C LYS A 173 -0.03 -35.20 11.81
N VAL A 174 -0.81 -34.64 10.89
CA VAL A 174 -0.31 -33.83 9.77
C VAL A 174 0.13 -32.46 10.27
N LEU A 175 -0.68 -31.81 11.12
CA LEU A 175 -0.33 -30.50 11.70
C LEU A 175 0.99 -30.54 12.48
N SER A 176 1.17 -31.53 13.36
CA SER A 176 2.40 -31.70 14.15
C SER A 176 3.63 -32.01 13.28
N GLN A 177 3.49 -32.85 12.24
CA GLN A 177 4.57 -33.13 11.30
C GLN A 177 4.98 -31.90 10.49
N TYR A 178 4.01 -31.16 9.94
CA TYR A 178 4.31 -29.96 9.16
C TYR A 178 4.73 -28.77 10.02
N ALA A 179 4.28 -28.68 11.28
CA ALA A 179 4.77 -27.67 12.22
C ALA A 179 6.27 -27.84 12.53
N GLU A 180 6.74 -29.09 12.61
CA GLU A 180 8.16 -29.42 12.77
C GLU A 180 8.96 -29.11 11.48
N ILE A 181 8.47 -29.53 10.31
CA ILE A 181 9.10 -29.22 9.00
C ILE A 181 9.18 -27.70 8.74
N LEU A 182 8.16 -26.94 9.12
CA LEU A 182 8.08 -25.48 8.96
C LEU A 182 8.67 -24.71 10.16
N LYS A 183 9.28 -25.42 11.12
CA LYS A 183 9.87 -24.90 12.37
C LYS A 183 8.99 -23.83 13.05
N ILE A 184 7.70 -24.13 13.20
CA ILE A 184 6.73 -23.19 13.76
C ILE A 184 7.02 -23.05 15.26
N LYS A 185 7.23 -21.82 15.73
CA LYS A 185 7.40 -21.57 17.17
C LYS A 185 6.06 -21.59 17.88
N MET A 186 6.01 -22.33 18.98
CA MET A 186 4.82 -22.52 19.82
C MET A 186 5.15 -22.21 21.29
N PRO A 187 4.17 -21.78 22.11
CA PRO A 187 4.39 -21.45 23.51
C PRO A 187 4.74 -22.69 24.34
N THR A 188 5.80 -22.58 25.14
CA THR A 188 6.22 -23.60 26.11
C THR A 188 5.54 -23.39 27.47
N LYS A 189 5.57 -24.42 28.32
CA LYS A 189 5.16 -24.32 29.74
C LYS A 189 6.04 -23.35 30.56
N LYS A 190 7.20 -22.90 30.06
CA LYS A 190 8.06 -21.95 30.76
C LYS A 190 7.59 -20.52 30.52
N ILE A 191 7.48 -19.79 31.63
CA ILE A 191 6.81 -18.50 31.73
C ILE A 191 7.85 -17.44 32.13
N TYR A 192 7.84 -16.29 31.49
CA TYR A 192 8.70 -15.14 31.80
C TYR A 192 7.88 -13.93 32.25
N GLU A 193 8.11 -13.46 33.47
CA GLU A 193 7.47 -12.24 33.99
C GLU A 193 8.01 -10.98 33.28
N LEU A 194 7.09 -10.17 32.75
CA LEU A 194 7.45 -8.91 32.10
C LEU A 194 7.84 -7.85 33.13
N LYS A 195 9.14 -7.78 33.43
CA LYS A 195 9.71 -6.79 34.37
C LYS A 195 9.20 -5.38 34.05
N GLU A 196 8.42 -4.80 34.97
CA GLU A 196 7.84 -3.46 34.77
C GLU A 196 8.93 -2.42 34.54
N ARG A 197 8.66 -1.48 33.62
CA ARG A 197 9.51 -0.30 33.44
C ARG A 197 9.54 0.47 34.75
N THR A 198 10.72 0.61 35.34
CA THR A 198 10.95 1.34 36.59
C THR A 198 11.66 2.68 36.32
N GLY A 199 11.46 3.67 37.20
CA GLY A 199 12.15 4.96 37.17
C GLY A 199 11.48 6.07 36.33
N ILE A 200 12.26 7.10 35.97
CA ILE A 200 11.76 8.36 35.37
C ILE A 200 11.08 8.12 34.01
N LYS A 201 11.65 7.23 33.18
CA LYS A 201 11.07 6.83 31.88
C LYS A 201 9.68 6.19 32.04
N ALA A 202 9.44 5.47 33.13
CA ALA A 202 8.15 4.87 33.42
C ALA A 202 7.09 5.92 33.78
N LYS A 203 7.45 6.93 34.58
CA LYS A 203 6.56 8.06 34.89
C LYS A 203 6.21 8.87 33.63
N ALA A 204 7.20 9.14 32.77
CA ALA A 204 6.97 9.79 31.48
C ALA A 204 6.07 8.94 30.55
N TYR A 205 6.33 7.63 30.44
CA TYR A 205 5.49 6.71 29.66
C TYR A 205 4.08 6.56 30.25
N ALA A 206 3.91 6.60 31.57
CA ALA A 206 2.60 6.58 32.23
C ALA A 206 1.79 7.86 31.94
N LEU A 207 2.43 9.02 31.95
CA LEU A 207 1.82 10.30 31.56
C LEU A 207 1.41 10.28 30.08
N TRP A 208 2.31 9.82 29.21
CA TRP A 208 2.07 9.64 27.77
C TRP A 208 0.97 8.61 27.48
N ARG A 209 0.91 7.50 28.24
CA ARG A 209 -0.19 6.52 28.17
C ARG A 209 -1.51 7.10 28.66
N LYS A 210 -1.49 8.03 29.63
CA LYS A 210 -2.71 8.71 30.12
C LYS A 210 -3.28 9.69 29.09
N THR A 211 -2.45 10.47 28.39
CA THR A 211 -2.89 11.36 27.31
C THR A 211 -3.35 10.59 26.07
N ILE A 212 -2.77 9.42 25.81
CA ILE A 212 -3.04 8.61 24.62
C ILE A 212 -4.12 7.53 24.85
N LYS A 213 -4.57 7.33 26.10
CA LYS A 213 -5.66 6.41 26.46
C LYS A 213 -6.92 6.50 25.57
N PRO A 214 -7.45 7.68 25.17
CA PRO A 214 -8.63 7.76 24.30
C PRO A 214 -8.36 7.33 22.84
N LEU A 215 -7.11 7.36 22.37
CA LEU A 215 -6.74 6.88 21.04
C LEU A 215 -6.49 5.36 20.99
N GLN A 216 -6.45 4.66 22.12
CA GLN A 216 -6.19 3.21 22.11
C GLN A 216 -7.46 2.38 21.87
N PRO A 217 -7.33 1.17 21.29
CA PRO A 217 -8.46 0.25 21.13
C PRO A 217 -9.05 -0.20 22.48
N SER A 218 -10.27 -0.74 22.40
CA SER A 218 -11.13 -1.18 23.50
C SER A 218 -10.41 -2.17 24.46
N PRO A 219 -10.76 -2.20 25.76
CA PRO A 219 -10.19 -3.16 26.71
C PRO A 219 -10.28 -4.62 26.28
N GLN A 220 -11.36 -5.03 25.59
CA GLN A 220 -11.52 -6.40 25.08
C GLN A 220 -10.44 -6.76 24.04
N ALA A 221 -10.10 -5.85 23.13
CA ALA A 221 -9.00 -6.03 22.18
C ALA A 221 -7.61 -6.06 22.85
N LYS A 222 -7.49 -5.66 24.13
CA LYS A 222 -6.26 -5.74 24.93
C LYS A 222 -6.19 -6.98 25.81
N GLN A 223 -7.26 -7.78 25.90
CA GLN A 223 -7.31 -8.96 26.76
C GLN A 223 -6.43 -10.10 26.23
N VAL A 224 -6.11 -10.07 24.92
CA VAL A 224 -5.11 -10.93 24.25
C VAL A 224 -3.66 -10.51 24.55
N ASP A 225 -3.42 -9.30 25.07
CA ASP A 225 -2.10 -8.65 25.13
C ASP A 225 -1.59 -8.43 26.57
N LYS A 226 -2.27 -8.95 27.59
CA LYS A 226 -1.98 -8.65 29.00
C LYS A 226 -2.25 -9.79 29.97
N GLU A 227 -1.52 -10.88 29.79
CA GLU A 227 -1.02 -11.61 30.95
C GLU A 227 0.23 -10.88 31.47
N PRO A 228 0.51 -10.84 32.79
CA PRO A 228 1.73 -10.22 33.34
C PRO A 228 3.00 -10.99 32.96
N TYR A 229 2.84 -12.12 32.29
CA TYR A 229 3.86 -13.03 31.84
C TYR A 229 3.73 -13.35 30.34
N LYS A 230 4.84 -13.71 29.70
CA LYS A 230 4.89 -14.25 28.33
C LYS A 230 5.36 -15.71 28.40
N HIS A 231 4.65 -16.63 27.76
CA HIS A 231 5.18 -17.97 27.49
C HIS A 231 6.39 -17.89 26.56
N ILE A 232 7.49 -18.55 26.92
CA ILE A 232 8.69 -18.62 26.07
C ILE A 232 8.35 -19.45 24.83
N SER A 233 8.68 -18.94 23.65
CA SER A 233 8.36 -19.62 22.39
C SER A 233 9.54 -20.49 21.92
N TYR A 234 9.28 -21.74 21.52
CA TYR A 234 10.30 -22.63 20.97
C TYR A 234 9.80 -23.32 19.70
N THR A 235 10.71 -23.71 18.81
CA THR A 235 10.38 -24.45 17.58
C THR A 235 9.71 -25.78 17.94
N PHE A 236 8.50 -25.99 17.43
CA PHE A 236 7.73 -27.19 17.69
C PHE A 236 8.47 -28.44 17.19
N SER A 237 8.67 -29.41 18.09
CA SER A 237 9.17 -30.73 17.76
C SER A 237 8.33 -31.80 18.43
N ARG A 238 8.06 -32.88 17.70
CA ARG A 238 7.17 -33.97 18.13
C ARG A 238 7.75 -34.77 19.29
N ASP A 239 9.07 -34.92 19.33
CA ASP A 239 9.76 -35.63 20.42
C ASP A 239 9.67 -34.86 21.76
N LYS A 240 9.43 -33.54 21.71
CA LYS A 240 9.34 -32.65 22.87
C LYS A 240 7.93 -32.09 23.12
N GLU A 241 6.88 -32.80 22.70
CA GLU A 241 5.46 -32.37 22.84
C GLU A 241 5.13 -31.93 24.30
N HIS A 242 5.74 -32.58 25.30
CA HIS A 242 5.55 -32.29 26.73
C HIS A 242 6.06 -30.92 27.22
N MET A 243 6.98 -30.28 26.49
CA MET A 243 7.46 -28.93 26.81
C MET A 243 6.45 -27.84 26.45
N PHE A 244 5.52 -28.14 25.53
CA PHE A 244 4.56 -27.16 25.01
C PHE A 244 3.32 -27.04 25.89
N HIS A 245 2.73 -25.84 25.90
CA HIS A 245 1.49 -25.59 26.62
C HIS A 245 0.28 -26.04 25.78
N ILE A 246 -0.11 -27.30 25.94
CA ILE A 246 -1.22 -27.93 25.18
C ILE A 246 -2.40 -28.20 26.13
N GLU A 247 -3.32 -27.25 26.22
CA GLU A 247 -4.61 -27.44 26.91
C GLU A 247 -5.55 -28.34 26.11
N SER A 248 -5.65 -28.10 24.79
CA SER A 248 -6.46 -28.89 23.85
C SER A 248 -5.80 -28.95 22.48
N ARG A 249 -5.82 -30.14 21.87
CA ARG A 249 -5.28 -30.38 20.51
C ARG A 249 -6.05 -29.65 19.40
N GLU A 250 -7.27 -29.22 19.67
CA GLU A 250 -8.10 -28.52 18.68
C GLU A 250 -7.80 -27.01 18.63
N THR A 251 -7.49 -26.41 19.78
CA THR A 251 -7.24 -24.96 19.92
C THR A 251 -5.77 -24.57 19.85
N PHE A 252 -4.84 -25.49 20.16
CA PHE A 252 -3.39 -25.22 20.19
C PHE A 252 -2.85 -24.63 18.86
N PHE A 253 -3.24 -25.19 17.71
CA PHE A 253 -2.89 -24.63 16.41
C PHE A 253 -3.92 -23.57 15.98
N LYS A 254 -3.46 -22.31 15.90
CA LYS A 254 -4.29 -21.20 15.41
C LYS A 254 -4.83 -21.50 14.00
N PRO A 255 -6.05 -21.03 13.66
CA PRO A 255 -6.64 -21.29 12.34
C PRO A 255 -5.80 -20.78 11.16
N SER A 256 -5.14 -19.63 11.32
CA SER A 256 -4.15 -19.10 10.39
C SER A 256 -3.00 -20.09 10.13
N THR A 257 -2.47 -20.71 11.18
CA THR A 257 -1.43 -21.75 11.09
C THR A 257 -1.94 -23.04 10.43
N ARG A 258 -3.19 -23.46 10.74
CA ARG A 258 -3.81 -24.65 10.14
C ARG A 258 -3.99 -24.48 8.63
N SER A 259 -4.55 -23.36 8.18
CA SER A 259 -4.70 -23.05 6.76
C SER A 259 -3.34 -22.95 6.05
N LEU A 260 -2.31 -22.37 6.69
CA LEU A 260 -0.95 -22.31 6.14
C LEU A 260 -0.38 -23.72 5.86
N VAL A 261 -0.51 -24.65 6.81
CA VAL A 261 -0.08 -26.05 6.62
C VAL A 261 -0.81 -26.71 5.44
N VAL A 262 -2.13 -26.57 5.35
CA VAL A 262 -2.91 -27.14 4.22
C VAL A 262 -2.50 -26.52 2.89
N HIS A 263 -2.24 -25.21 2.85
CA HIS A 263 -1.80 -24.51 1.65
C HIS A 263 -0.43 -24.99 1.14
N GLU A 264 0.53 -25.23 2.04
CA GLU A 264 1.82 -25.79 1.66
C GLU A 264 1.72 -27.24 1.16
N ILE A 265 0.81 -28.05 1.73
CA ILE A 265 0.49 -29.37 1.16
C ILE A 265 -0.07 -29.22 -0.26
N LEU A 266 -1.05 -28.34 -0.48
CA LEU A 266 -1.67 -28.09 -1.79
C LEU A 266 -0.71 -27.54 -2.86
N LYS A 267 0.31 -26.77 -2.47
CA LYS A 267 1.39 -26.31 -3.35
C LYS A 267 2.32 -27.44 -3.81
N ARG A 268 2.47 -28.49 -2.98
CA ARG A 268 3.48 -29.55 -3.14
C ARG A 268 2.94 -30.86 -3.69
N THR A 269 1.65 -31.14 -3.54
CA THR A 269 1.04 -32.38 -4.06
C THR A 269 1.10 -32.43 -5.58
N ARG A 270 1.44 -33.63 -6.09
CA ARG A 270 1.53 -33.92 -7.53
C ARG A 270 0.16 -34.32 -8.06
N TYR A 271 -0.10 -34.05 -9.34
CA TYR A 271 -1.35 -34.47 -10.01
C TYR A 271 -1.16 -35.24 -11.32
N SER A 272 0.08 -35.50 -11.73
CA SER A 272 0.41 -36.36 -12.87
C SER A 272 1.74 -37.06 -12.62
N GLN A 273 1.77 -38.38 -12.78
CA GLN A 273 3.01 -39.17 -12.79
C GLN A 273 3.90 -38.92 -14.03
N LYS A 274 3.34 -38.44 -15.15
CA LYS A 274 4.06 -38.33 -16.44
C LYS A 274 4.66 -36.96 -16.70
N ASP A 275 3.98 -35.89 -16.29
CA ASP A 275 4.31 -34.52 -16.71
C ASP A 275 5.06 -33.69 -15.65
N TYR A 276 5.51 -34.32 -14.53
CA TYR A 276 6.07 -33.63 -13.35
C TYR A 276 5.22 -32.43 -12.89
N ALA A 277 3.91 -32.56 -13.01
CA ALA A 277 2.98 -31.48 -12.76
C ALA A 277 2.65 -31.39 -11.27
N ILE A 278 3.12 -30.31 -10.64
CA ILE A 278 3.09 -30.07 -9.19
C ILE A 278 2.16 -28.89 -8.90
N GLY A 279 1.39 -29.01 -7.82
CA GLY A 279 0.78 -27.88 -7.12
C GLY A 279 -0.54 -27.40 -7.68
N ILE A 280 -1.35 -26.84 -6.77
CA ILE A 280 -2.69 -26.35 -7.08
C ILE A 280 -2.72 -25.10 -7.98
N THR A 281 -1.67 -24.27 -7.98
CA THR A 281 -1.60 -23.07 -8.82
C THR A 281 -1.69 -23.40 -10.32
N ASN A 282 -0.99 -24.45 -10.75
CA ASN A 282 -1.06 -24.97 -12.11
C ASN A 282 -2.45 -25.54 -12.45
N LEU A 283 -3.11 -26.20 -11.49
CA LEU A 283 -4.48 -26.71 -11.68
C LEU A 283 -5.53 -25.59 -11.79
N ILE A 284 -5.34 -24.47 -11.09
CA ILE A 284 -6.17 -23.27 -11.24
C ILE A 284 -5.91 -22.60 -12.60
N ALA A 285 -4.65 -22.41 -12.98
CA ALA A 285 -4.28 -21.84 -14.28
C ALA A 285 -4.78 -22.66 -15.48
N GLN A 286 -4.87 -23.99 -15.33
CA GLN A 286 -5.44 -24.90 -16.34
C GLN A 286 -6.98 -25.00 -16.29
N GLY A 287 -7.64 -24.30 -15.36
CA GLY A 287 -9.10 -24.34 -15.19
C GLY A 287 -9.64 -25.68 -14.69
N VAL A 288 -8.84 -26.48 -13.98
CA VAL A 288 -9.29 -27.73 -13.31
C VAL A 288 -10.01 -27.40 -12.00
N TYR A 289 -9.52 -26.40 -11.27
CA TYR A 289 -10.22 -25.74 -10.17
C TYR A 289 -10.45 -24.27 -10.54
N THR A 290 -11.53 -23.66 -10.06
CA THR A 290 -11.80 -22.22 -10.22
C THR A 290 -11.10 -21.41 -9.13
N ALA A 291 -11.09 -21.90 -7.90
CA ALA A 291 -10.53 -21.21 -6.75
C ALA A 291 -10.13 -22.18 -5.65
N ALA A 292 -9.17 -21.77 -4.82
CA ALA A 292 -8.72 -22.51 -3.65
C ALA A 292 -8.32 -21.51 -2.56
N TYR A 293 -9.04 -21.45 -1.44
CA TYR A 293 -8.87 -20.41 -0.41
C TYR A 293 -9.27 -20.90 1.00
N PRO A 294 -8.72 -20.28 2.06
CA PRO A 294 -9.20 -20.48 3.43
C PRO A 294 -10.48 -19.66 3.69
N LEU A 295 -11.33 -20.12 4.61
CA LEU A 295 -12.59 -19.44 4.95
C LEU A 295 -12.42 -18.33 5.98
N HIS A 296 -13.28 -17.32 5.90
CA HIS A 296 -13.53 -16.39 7.00
C HIS A 296 -14.24 -17.09 8.17
N GLU A 297 -14.03 -16.60 9.39
CA GLU A 297 -14.54 -17.23 10.62
C GLU A 297 -15.98 -16.83 10.99
N GLY A 298 -16.74 -16.26 10.05
CA GLY A 298 -18.10 -15.79 10.25
C GLY A 298 -18.45 -14.56 9.40
N GLU A 299 -19.66 -14.04 9.60
CA GLU A 299 -20.06 -12.72 9.10
C GLU A 299 -19.28 -11.57 9.78
N PHE A 300 -19.34 -10.38 9.17
CA PHE A 300 -18.70 -9.17 9.70
C PHE A 300 -19.67 -8.24 10.45
N GLU A 301 -20.96 -8.32 10.13
CA GLU A 301 -22.07 -7.79 10.94
C GLU A 301 -22.61 -8.97 11.76
N GLY A 302 -22.96 -8.76 13.03
CA GLY A 302 -23.41 -9.84 13.91
C GLY A 302 -24.29 -9.35 15.05
N ASP A 303 -25.21 -10.21 15.49
CA ASP A 303 -26.12 -9.91 16.60
C ASP A 303 -25.36 -9.71 17.93
N THR A 304 -25.90 -8.82 18.78
CA THR A 304 -25.27 -8.44 20.06
C THR A 304 -25.25 -9.52 21.12
N ASP A 305 -25.95 -10.62 20.89
CA ASP A 305 -26.28 -11.63 21.91
C ASP A 305 -25.32 -12.84 21.88
N ILE A 306 -24.44 -12.92 20.86
CA ILE A 306 -23.43 -13.96 20.67
C ILE A 306 -22.04 -13.36 20.96
N PRO A 307 -21.09 -14.08 21.59
CA PRO A 307 -19.72 -13.60 21.70
C PRO A 307 -19.14 -13.28 20.31
N PRO A 308 -18.56 -12.08 20.09
CA PRO A 308 -18.32 -11.56 18.75
C PRO A 308 -17.24 -12.35 18.01
N ASN A 309 -17.51 -12.66 16.74
CA ASN A 309 -16.57 -13.37 15.87
C ASN A 309 -15.28 -12.54 15.67
N PRO A 310 -14.09 -13.14 15.49
CA PRO A 310 -12.85 -12.38 15.30
C PRO A 310 -12.88 -11.41 14.10
N ARG A 311 -13.64 -11.75 13.04
CA ARG A 311 -13.91 -10.86 11.89
C ARG A 311 -14.74 -9.63 12.29
N GLN A 312 -15.78 -9.82 13.10
CA GLN A 312 -16.64 -8.75 13.63
C GLN A 312 -15.84 -7.83 14.56
N MET A 313 -15.02 -8.38 15.47
CA MET A 313 -14.13 -7.59 16.33
C MET A 313 -13.15 -6.72 15.53
N LEU A 314 -12.60 -7.23 14.41
CA LEU A 314 -11.77 -6.46 13.49
C LEU A 314 -12.58 -5.36 12.78
N PHE A 315 -13.83 -5.62 12.39
CA PHE A 315 -14.67 -4.61 11.75
C PHE A 315 -15.03 -3.45 12.70
N ASP A 316 -15.44 -3.76 13.93
CA ASP A 316 -15.92 -2.77 14.91
C ASP A 316 -14.82 -1.87 15.48
N GLU A 317 -13.63 -2.43 15.76
CA GLU A 317 -12.52 -1.68 16.34
C GLU A 317 -11.59 -1.03 15.29
N TRP A 318 -11.53 -1.58 14.07
CA TRP A 318 -10.54 -1.17 13.07
C TRP A 318 -11.11 -0.79 11.70
N GLY A 319 -11.98 -1.63 11.10
CA GLY A 319 -12.57 -1.39 9.77
C GLY A 319 -13.66 -0.30 9.70
N SER A 320 -14.21 0.11 10.85
CA SER A 320 -15.27 1.12 10.94
C SER A 320 -14.75 2.56 10.77
N TYR A 321 -15.28 3.32 9.81
CA TYR A 321 -14.92 4.73 9.56
C TYR A 321 -15.04 5.61 10.81
N SER A 322 -16.06 5.39 11.64
CA SER A 322 -16.29 6.11 12.91
C SER A 322 -15.15 5.97 13.93
N LYS A 323 -14.18 5.07 13.69
CA LYS A 323 -13.01 4.83 14.56
C LYS A 323 -11.71 5.39 14.01
N PHE A 324 -11.74 6.30 13.02
CA PHE A 324 -10.55 6.82 12.32
C PHE A 324 -9.37 7.26 13.23
N VAL A 325 -9.66 7.81 14.42
CA VAL A 325 -8.67 8.26 15.42
C VAL A 325 -8.01 7.12 16.25
N LYS A 326 -8.60 5.91 16.31
CA LYS A 326 -8.06 4.81 17.14
C LYS A 326 -6.77 4.20 16.55
N PHE A 327 -5.83 3.74 17.38
CA PHE A 327 -4.73 2.90 16.89
C PHE A 327 -5.23 1.53 16.41
N GLN A 328 -4.48 0.96 15.46
CA GLN A 328 -4.73 -0.37 14.90
C GLN A 328 -4.46 -1.48 15.95
N PRO A 329 -5.31 -2.51 16.05
CA PRO A 329 -5.10 -3.67 16.93
C PRO A 329 -4.16 -4.70 16.25
N LEU A 330 -2.86 -4.37 16.17
CA LEU A 330 -1.86 -5.14 15.41
C LEU A 330 -1.84 -6.65 15.72
N ASN A 331 -1.98 -7.04 16.99
CA ASN A 331 -1.92 -8.46 17.38
C ASN A 331 -3.18 -9.24 16.97
N LEU A 332 -4.35 -8.58 16.89
CA LEU A 332 -5.58 -9.18 16.36
C LEU A 332 -5.47 -9.35 14.84
N ILE A 333 -4.95 -8.34 14.14
CA ILE A 333 -4.66 -8.38 12.70
C ILE A 333 -3.70 -9.54 12.39
N ARG A 334 -2.57 -9.63 13.11
CA ARG A 334 -1.60 -10.74 12.99
C ARG A 334 -2.26 -12.10 13.19
N ASN A 335 -3.01 -12.29 14.27
CA ASN A 335 -3.59 -13.59 14.59
C ASN A 335 -4.58 -14.05 13.50
N TYR A 336 -5.31 -13.13 12.85
CA TYR A 336 -6.31 -13.45 11.82
C TYR A 336 -5.75 -13.55 10.39
N PHE A 337 -4.90 -12.60 9.99
CA PHE A 337 -4.36 -12.42 8.63
C PHE A 337 -2.89 -12.78 8.45
N GLY A 338 -2.13 -13.05 9.53
CA GLY A 338 -0.70 -13.36 9.50
C GLY A 338 0.23 -12.16 9.66
N GLU A 339 1.51 -12.44 9.85
CA GLU A 339 2.55 -11.46 10.15
C GLU A 339 2.86 -10.53 8.97
N LYS A 340 2.83 -11.00 7.73
CA LYS A 340 3.11 -10.19 6.52
C LYS A 340 2.15 -8.99 6.40
N ILE A 341 0.85 -9.21 6.64
CA ILE A 341 -0.18 -8.16 6.65
C ILE A 341 -0.11 -7.32 7.93
N GLY A 342 0.17 -7.94 9.08
CA GLY A 342 0.44 -7.22 10.33
C GLY A 342 1.58 -6.21 10.21
N MET A 343 2.67 -6.59 9.52
CA MET A 343 3.85 -5.74 9.29
C MET A 343 3.53 -4.52 8.43
N TYR A 344 2.71 -4.68 7.39
CA TYR A 344 2.24 -3.57 6.55
C TYR A 344 1.49 -2.52 7.36
N PHE A 345 0.47 -2.92 8.14
CA PHE A 345 -0.26 -1.96 8.95
C PHE A 345 0.59 -1.36 10.06
N ALA A 346 1.53 -2.10 10.65
CA ALA A 346 2.48 -1.56 11.62
C ALA A 346 3.41 -0.50 11.01
N TRP A 347 3.88 -0.71 9.77
CA TRP A 347 4.67 0.26 9.01
C TRP A 347 3.86 1.51 8.69
N LEU A 348 2.66 1.34 8.11
CA LEU A 348 1.76 2.43 7.74
C LEU A 348 1.32 3.24 8.98
N GLY A 349 1.08 2.56 10.10
CA GLY A 349 0.77 3.19 11.39
C GLY A 349 1.94 4.00 11.97
N LEU A 350 3.19 3.52 11.84
CA LEU A 350 4.36 4.30 12.25
C LEU A 350 4.61 5.50 11.33
N TYR A 351 4.48 5.31 10.01
CA TYR A 351 4.61 6.36 9.01
C TYR A 351 3.62 7.50 9.28
N THR A 352 2.34 7.16 9.46
CA THR A 352 1.27 8.11 9.83
C THR A 352 1.57 8.83 11.14
N LYS A 353 2.02 8.11 12.17
CA LYS A 353 2.37 8.70 13.48
C LYS A 353 3.54 9.70 13.37
N LEU A 354 4.54 9.41 12.53
CA LEU A 354 5.70 10.28 12.34
C LEU A 354 5.44 11.41 11.33
N LEU A 355 4.44 11.30 10.45
CA LEU A 355 3.99 12.44 9.64
C LEU A 355 3.43 13.59 10.50
N ILE A 356 2.72 13.30 11.60
CA ILE A 356 2.09 14.32 12.48
C ILE A 356 3.01 15.52 12.82
N PRO A 357 4.23 15.35 13.38
CA PRO A 357 5.12 16.48 13.65
C PRO A 357 5.56 17.22 12.37
N SER A 358 5.74 16.51 11.25
CA SER A 358 6.13 17.13 9.97
C SER A 358 4.98 17.93 9.34
N SER A 359 3.74 17.45 9.46
CA SER A 359 2.54 18.19 9.06
C SER A 359 2.38 19.47 9.90
N LEU A 360 2.69 19.41 11.20
CA LEU A 360 2.65 20.57 12.09
C LEU A 360 3.72 21.61 11.72
N VAL A 361 4.98 21.20 11.53
CA VAL A 361 6.05 22.12 11.12
C VAL A 361 5.77 22.69 9.73
N GLY A 362 5.34 21.87 8.77
CA GLY A 362 4.98 22.31 7.41
C GLY A 362 3.82 23.32 7.40
N LEU A 363 2.81 23.13 8.27
CA LEU A 363 1.73 24.10 8.46
C LEU A 363 2.22 25.43 9.06
N ILE A 364 3.14 25.39 10.03
CA ILE A 364 3.75 26.60 10.61
C ILE A 364 4.54 27.38 9.55
N VAL A 365 5.34 26.67 8.74
CA VAL A 365 6.12 27.25 7.62
C VAL A 365 5.19 27.90 6.58
N PHE A 366 4.08 27.24 6.25
CA PHE A 366 3.07 27.78 5.35
C PHE A 366 2.37 29.02 5.94
N LEU A 367 1.93 28.98 7.19
CA LEU A 367 1.30 30.12 7.87
C LEU A 367 2.25 31.31 7.97
N TYR A 368 3.55 31.09 8.21
CA TYR A 368 4.57 32.15 8.16
C TYR A 368 4.60 32.82 6.77
N GLY A 369 4.57 32.02 5.68
CA GLY A 369 4.48 32.53 4.31
C GLY A 369 3.20 33.31 4.02
N VAL A 370 2.06 32.95 4.64
CA VAL A 370 0.81 33.73 4.55
C VAL A 370 0.95 35.07 5.27
N PHE A 371 1.45 35.08 6.52
CA PHE A 371 1.56 36.32 7.30
C PHE A 371 2.59 37.31 6.75
N THR A 372 3.63 36.83 6.06
CA THR A 372 4.69 37.67 5.45
C THR A 372 4.46 37.97 3.96
N MET A 373 3.29 37.61 3.40
CA MET A 373 3.01 37.77 1.97
C MET A 373 2.93 39.24 1.52
N ASP A 374 2.52 40.14 2.41
CA ASP A 374 2.33 41.56 2.13
C ASP A 374 3.47 42.46 2.64
N ASP A 375 4.52 41.88 3.25
CA ASP A 375 5.73 42.59 3.69
C ASP A 375 6.96 42.28 2.81
N ASN A 376 6.79 41.51 1.71
CA ASN A 376 7.89 40.99 0.91
C ASN A 376 8.27 41.92 -0.26
N VAL A 377 9.32 42.72 -0.06
CA VAL A 377 9.83 43.74 -1.01
C VAL A 377 9.84 43.29 -2.48
N PRO A 378 10.43 42.15 -2.90
CA PRO A 378 10.41 41.74 -4.31
C PRO A 378 9.02 41.43 -4.88
N SER A 379 8.06 41.04 -4.05
CA SER A 379 6.67 40.81 -4.50
C SER A 379 5.95 42.13 -4.71
N ASP A 380 6.16 43.11 -3.83
CA ASP A 380 5.54 44.43 -3.96
C ASP A 380 6.19 45.25 -5.11
N GLU A 381 7.50 45.14 -5.32
CA GLU A 381 8.17 45.69 -6.52
C GLU A 381 7.55 45.16 -7.83
N VAL A 382 7.19 43.88 -7.90
CA VAL A 382 6.47 43.31 -9.06
C VAL A 382 5.08 43.92 -9.20
N CYS A 383 4.38 44.21 -8.09
CA CYS A 383 3.04 44.80 -8.10
C CYS A 383 3.04 46.29 -8.49
N GLU A 384 4.08 47.04 -8.12
CA GLU A 384 4.27 48.47 -8.44
C GLU A 384 4.92 48.72 -9.81
N ALA A 385 5.48 47.69 -10.46
CA ALA A 385 6.16 47.77 -11.75
C ALA A 385 5.21 47.98 -12.96
N TYR A 386 4.49 49.10 -12.99
CA TYR A 386 3.62 49.49 -14.11
C TYR A 386 4.39 49.87 -15.39
N ASN A 387 5.62 50.37 -15.24
CA ASN A 387 6.45 50.87 -16.34
C ASN A 387 7.34 49.79 -16.97
N ILE A 388 7.37 48.56 -16.43
CA ILE A 388 8.24 47.48 -16.92
C ILE A 388 7.47 46.61 -17.93
N THR A 389 7.85 46.74 -19.20
CA THR A 389 7.37 45.93 -20.32
C THR A 389 8.20 44.65 -20.46
N MET A 390 7.54 43.49 -20.47
CA MET A 390 8.18 42.18 -20.62
C MET A 390 8.07 41.66 -22.06
N CYS A 391 9.09 40.95 -22.52
CA CYS A 391 9.12 40.33 -23.86
C CYS A 391 8.06 39.21 -24.00
N PRO A 392 7.56 38.93 -25.22
CA PRO A 392 6.50 37.94 -25.44
C PRO A 392 7.00 36.49 -25.25
N LEU A 393 6.15 35.68 -24.60
CA LEU A 393 6.43 34.28 -24.25
C LEU A 393 6.28 33.29 -25.42
N CYS A 394 5.71 33.73 -26.55
CA CYS A 394 5.55 32.93 -27.76
C CYS A 394 5.72 33.78 -29.01
N ASP A 395 5.93 33.12 -30.15
CA ASP A 395 6.29 33.78 -31.40
C ASP A 395 5.02 34.24 -32.14
N ARG A 396 5.07 35.43 -32.75
CA ARG A 396 4.01 36.08 -33.57
C ARG A 396 2.70 36.45 -32.87
N GLU A 397 2.03 35.52 -32.21
CA GLU A 397 0.65 35.72 -31.70
C GLU A 397 0.61 36.26 -30.26
N CYS A 398 1.69 36.11 -29.48
CA CYS A 398 1.77 36.69 -28.13
C CYS A 398 2.00 38.19 -28.17
N LYS A 399 1.42 38.89 -27.19
CA LYS A 399 1.59 40.33 -26.96
C LYS A 399 2.65 40.60 -25.90
N TYR A 400 3.21 41.81 -25.90
CA TYR A 400 3.96 42.30 -24.75
C TYR A 400 3.02 42.42 -23.53
N TRP A 401 3.55 42.20 -22.33
CA TRP A 401 2.78 42.19 -21.08
C TRP A 401 3.48 43.04 -20.01
N ARG A 402 2.74 43.54 -19.01
CA ARG A 402 3.33 44.32 -17.90
C ARG A 402 3.70 43.41 -16.75
N LEU A 403 4.80 43.72 -16.08
CA LEU A 403 5.23 42.95 -14.91
C LEU A 403 4.17 42.98 -13.79
N SER A 404 3.47 44.11 -13.61
CA SER A 404 2.35 44.27 -12.66
C SER A 404 1.18 43.32 -12.87
N ASP A 405 0.92 42.84 -14.10
CA ASP A 405 -0.14 41.85 -14.39
C ASP A 405 0.12 40.52 -13.65
N SER A 406 1.37 40.29 -13.24
CA SER A 406 1.85 39.08 -12.57
C SER A 406 1.85 39.15 -11.04
N CYS A 407 1.45 40.28 -10.46
CA CYS A 407 1.44 40.57 -9.02
C CYS A 407 0.88 39.40 -8.18
N LYS A 408 -0.31 38.87 -8.54
CA LYS A 408 -0.95 37.75 -7.83
C LYS A 408 -0.08 36.48 -7.84
N SER A 409 0.53 36.18 -8.97
CA SER A 409 1.41 35.01 -9.12
C SER A 409 2.73 35.19 -8.37
N ALA A 410 3.24 36.42 -8.25
CA ALA A 410 4.44 36.73 -7.47
C ALA A 410 4.19 36.64 -5.95
N LYS A 411 3.08 37.19 -5.44
CA LYS A 411 2.67 37.02 -4.03
C LYS A 411 2.43 35.56 -3.67
N PHE A 412 1.75 34.80 -4.53
CA PHE A 412 1.56 33.36 -4.34
C PHE A 412 2.87 32.55 -4.45
N SER A 413 3.86 33.01 -5.23
CA SER A 413 5.18 32.37 -5.28
C SER A 413 5.93 32.51 -3.95
N HIS A 414 5.87 33.68 -3.31
CA HIS A 414 6.49 33.93 -2.00
C HIS A 414 5.97 33.02 -0.88
N LEU A 415 4.67 32.66 -0.92
CA LEU A 415 4.05 31.72 0.04
C LEU A 415 4.81 30.38 0.16
N PHE A 416 5.44 29.93 -0.94
CA PHE A 416 6.20 28.68 -1.01
C PHE A 416 7.72 28.89 -1.13
N ASP A 417 8.17 30.01 -1.70
CA ASP A 417 9.59 30.37 -1.85
C ASP A 417 10.04 31.39 -0.78
N ASN A 418 9.84 31.04 0.49
CA ASN A 418 10.27 31.80 1.66
C ASN A 418 11.53 31.20 2.33
N GLU A 419 12.28 31.99 3.10
CA GLU A 419 13.55 31.54 3.71
C GLU A 419 13.38 30.36 4.70
N VAL A 420 12.20 30.23 5.30
CA VAL A 420 11.89 29.17 6.27
C VAL A 420 11.65 27.82 5.58
N THR A 421 11.35 27.77 4.27
CA THR A 421 11.24 26.49 3.54
C THR A 421 12.59 25.81 3.36
N VAL A 422 13.69 26.56 3.33
CA VAL A 422 15.06 26.00 3.35
C VAL A 422 15.31 25.26 4.67
N PHE A 423 14.96 25.87 5.81
CA PHE A 423 14.99 25.20 7.11
C PHE A 423 14.07 23.96 7.15
N PHE A 424 12.88 24.05 6.55
CA PHE A 424 11.96 22.92 6.46
C PHE A 424 12.53 21.76 5.65
N SER A 425 13.24 22.02 4.55
CA SER A 425 13.92 20.99 3.75
C SER A 425 15.02 20.26 4.52
N ILE A 426 15.79 20.99 5.34
CA ILE A 426 16.76 20.42 6.29
C ILE A 426 16.04 19.53 7.30
N PHE A 427 15.00 20.05 7.96
CA PHE A 427 14.19 19.29 8.92
C PHE A 427 13.61 18.00 8.31
N MET A 428 13.06 18.07 7.10
CA MET A 428 12.45 16.91 6.43
C MET A 428 13.48 15.84 6.01
N SER A 429 14.70 16.24 5.66
CA SER A 429 15.81 15.32 5.39
C SER A 429 16.24 14.55 6.66
N LEU A 430 16.29 15.23 7.81
CA LEU A 430 16.56 14.61 9.11
C LEU A 430 15.38 13.74 9.58
N TRP A 431 14.14 14.19 9.34
CA TRP A 431 12.94 13.45 9.64
C TRP A 431 12.86 12.12 8.87
N ALA A 432 13.17 12.10 7.58
CA ALA A 432 13.16 10.87 6.78
C ALA A 432 14.17 9.83 7.32
N THR A 433 15.33 10.32 7.79
CA THR A 433 16.32 9.50 8.49
C THR A 433 15.77 8.95 9.81
N TRP A 434 15.19 9.83 10.63
CA TRP A 434 14.60 9.46 11.92
C TRP A 434 13.43 8.46 11.78
N PHE A 435 12.65 8.57 10.70
CA PHE A 435 11.62 7.60 10.32
C PHE A 435 12.21 6.22 10.05
N LEU A 436 13.26 6.11 9.23
CA LEU A 436 13.90 4.83 8.91
C LEU A 436 14.53 4.16 10.15
N GLU A 437 15.20 4.92 11.01
CA GLU A 437 15.83 4.39 12.23
C GLU A 437 14.79 4.00 13.30
N ASN A 438 13.68 4.74 13.41
CA ASN A 438 12.54 4.32 14.23
C ASN A 438 11.84 3.08 13.65
N TRP A 439 11.75 2.94 12.32
CA TRP A 439 11.17 1.75 11.69
C TRP A 439 11.99 0.50 11.99
N LYS A 440 13.32 0.52 11.78
CA LYS A 440 14.22 -0.61 12.13
C LYS A 440 14.01 -1.06 13.58
N ARG A 441 14.01 -0.12 14.52
CA ARG A 441 13.78 -0.38 15.94
C ARG A 441 12.39 -0.97 16.22
N LYS A 442 11.36 -0.50 15.51
CA LYS A 442 9.99 -1.01 15.66
C LYS A 442 9.84 -2.40 15.05
N GLN A 443 10.44 -2.65 13.89
CA GLN A 443 10.51 -3.95 13.23
C GLN A 443 11.18 -4.98 14.16
N MET A 444 12.29 -4.62 14.82
CA MET A 444 12.93 -5.52 15.80
C MET A 444 12.04 -5.81 17.03
N GLU A 445 11.32 -4.80 17.55
CA GLU A 445 10.33 -5.01 18.63
C GLU A 445 9.20 -5.97 18.20
N LEU A 446 8.71 -5.83 16.96
CA LEU A 446 7.66 -6.71 16.41
C LEU A 446 8.20 -8.12 16.13
N ASN A 447 9.40 -8.26 15.58
CA ASN A 447 10.02 -9.57 15.33
C ASN A 447 10.21 -10.38 16.61
N TYR A 448 10.50 -9.71 17.72
CA TYR A 448 10.54 -10.33 19.04
C TYR A 448 9.14 -10.62 19.60
N ALA A 449 8.21 -9.67 19.51
CA ALA A 449 6.83 -9.86 19.99
C ALA A 449 6.03 -10.90 19.18
N TRP A 450 6.47 -11.18 17.94
CA TRP A 450 5.86 -12.14 17.03
C TRP A 450 6.74 -13.38 16.81
N ASP A 451 7.79 -13.55 17.61
CA ASP A 451 8.62 -14.76 17.68
C ASP A 451 9.34 -15.14 16.36
N LEU A 452 9.48 -14.18 15.43
CA LEU A 452 10.06 -14.31 14.09
C LEU A 452 11.62 -14.42 14.08
N SER A 453 12.25 -14.31 15.24
CA SER A 453 13.71 -14.45 15.41
C SER A 453 14.20 -15.85 15.02
N GLY A 454 15.05 -15.97 14.01
CA GLY A 454 15.53 -17.27 13.50
C GLY A 454 14.67 -17.88 12.38
N PHE A 455 13.77 -17.10 11.77
CA PHE A 455 13.29 -17.39 10.41
C PHE A 455 14.40 -16.98 9.41
N GLU A 456 15.19 -17.95 8.96
CA GLU A 456 16.25 -17.75 7.97
C GLU A 456 15.70 -17.97 6.55
N GLU A 457 15.92 -17.01 5.65
CA GLU A 457 15.45 -17.08 4.26
C GLU A 457 16.09 -18.23 3.46
N GLU A 458 17.26 -18.70 3.90
CA GLU A 458 17.93 -19.87 3.31
C GLU A 458 17.17 -21.18 3.57
N GLU A 459 16.22 -21.20 4.51
CA GLU A 459 15.31 -22.32 4.77
C GLU A 459 13.97 -22.20 4.01
N GLU A 460 13.76 -21.14 3.23
CA GLU A 460 12.57 -21.02 2.37
C GLU A 460 12.62 -22.09 1.27
N GLN A 461 11.52 -22.81 1.13
CA GLN A 461 11.42 -23.91 0.18
C GLN A 461 11.34 -23.37 -1.27
N PRO A 462 12.02 -24.01 -2.25
CA PRO A 462 12.04 -23.54 -3.62
C PRO A 462 10.65 -23.61 -4.27
N ARG A 463 10.38 -22.67 -5.19
CA ARG A 463 9.10 -22.57 -5.90
C ARG A 463 8.84 -23.83 -6.75
N PRO A 464 7.62 -24.40 -6.76
CA PRO A 464 7.29 -25.57 -7.58
C PRO A 464 7.58 -25.40 -9.08
N GLU A 465 7.45 -24.18 -9.61
CA GLU A 465 7.79 -23.85 -11.00
C GLU A 465 9.30 -24.00 -11.29
N TYR A 466 10.15 -23.60 -10.34
CA TYR A 466 11.60 -23.73 -10.44
C TYR A 466 12.00 -25.21 -10.37
N GLU A 467 11.43 -25.97 -9.44
CA GLU A 467 11.64 -27.43 -9.36
C GLU A 467 11.22 -28.14 -10.65
N ALA A 468 10.04 -27.82 -11.20
CA ALA A 468 9.55 -28.41 -12.44
C ALA A 468 10.49 -28.12 -13.63
N ARG A 469 10.99 -26.89 -13.78
CA ARG A 469 11.99 -26.55 -14.81
C ARG A 469 13.32 -27.26 -14.58
N LEU A 470 13.79 -27.37 -13.33
CA LEU A 470 15.03 -28.06 -12.98
C LEU A 470 14.95 -29.57 -13.30
N VAL A 471 13.83 -30.21 -12.98
CA VAL A 471 13.59 -31.62 -13.32
C VAL A 471 13.51 -31.82 -14.83
N LYS A 472 12.79 -30.95 -15.56
CA LYS A 472 12.75 -31.01 -17.04
C LYS A 472 14.16 -30.91 -17.64
N HIS A 473 14.98 -29.97 -17.17
CA HIS A 473 16.37 -29.84 -17.63
C HIS A 473 17.20 -31.09 -17.32
N ARG A 474 17.00 -31.73 -16.16
CA ARG A 474 17.68 -32.99 -15.80
C ARG A 474 17.32 -34.12 -16.76
N ILE A 475 16.05 -34.25 -17.14
CA ILE A 475 15.59 -35.26 -18.12
C ILE A 475 16.21 -34.99 -19.49
N GLU A 476 16.11 -33.77 -20.01
CA GLU A 476 16.72 -33.38 -21.28
C GLU A 476 18.24 -33.58 -21.31
N GLN A 477 18.91 -33.52 -20.16
CA GLN A 477 20.34 -33.79 -20.03
C GLN A 477 20.61 -35.30 -19.99
N SER A 478 19.81 -36.09 -19.27
CA SER A 478 19.86 -37.57 -19.23
C SER A 478 19.73 -38.15 -20.65
N ASP A 479 18.72 -37.69 -21.40
CA ASP A 479 18.45 -38.11 -22.78
C ASP A 479 19.63 -37.80 -23.72
N LYS A 480 20.29 -36.64 -23.54
CA LYS A 480 21.48 -36.24 -24.30
C LYS A 480 22.74 -37.03 -23.93
N THR A 481 22.82 -37.56 -22.71
CA THR A 481 23.94 -38.42 -22.26
C THR A 481 23.71 -39.92 -22.46
N GLY A 482 22.52 -40.33 -22.91
CA GLY A 482 22.21 -41.74 -23.22
C GLY A 482 22.08 -42.68 -22.02
N GLN A 483 22.20 -42.18 -20.78
CA GLN A 483 21.85 -42.94 -19.58
C GLN A 483 20.35 -42.85 -19.34
N GLY A 484 19.65 -43.96 -19.62
CA GLY A 484 18.21 -44.07 -19.45
C GLY A 484 17.80 -44.00 -17.98
N TYR A 485 16.74 -43.24 -17.69
CA TYR A 485 16.21 -43.05 -16.34
C TYR A 485 15.38 -44.27 -15.90
N GLY A 486 16.05 -45.37 -15.57
CA GLY A 486 15.40 -46.65 -15.24
C GLY A 486 16.20 -47.53 -14.27
N SER A 487 15.61 -47.78 -13.10
CA SER A 487 16.01 -48.81 -12.13
C SER A 487 17.37 -48.65 -11.43
N ALA A 488 17.52 -47.60 -10.62
CA ALA A 488 18.47 -47.58 -9.50
C ALA A 488 17.78 -48.11 -8.22
N SER A 489 17.59 -49.43 -8.14
CA SER A 489 17.22 -50.11 -6.89
C SER A 489 18.48 -50.71 -6.27
N GLY A 490 18.88 -50.19 -5.12
CA GLY A 490 20.06 -50.64 -4.38
C GLY A 490 21.28 -49.73 -4.54
N ASN A 491 21.78 -49.26 -3.39
CA ASN A 491 23.10 -48.69 -3.15
C ASN A 491 23.43 -47.39 -3.92
N ALA A 492 22.88 -46.29 -3.43
CA ALA A 492 23.36 -44.92 -3.67
C ALA A 492 23.85 -44.30 -2.34
N GLU A 493 24.77 -44.98 -1.67
CA GLU A 493 25.67 -44.36 -0.69
C GLU A 493 27.02 -44.12 -1.38
N ASP A 494 27.69 -43.02 -1.01
CA ASP A 494 29.01 -42.59 -1.50
C ASP A 494 29.11 -42.07 -2.95
N SER A 495 28.45 -40.93 -3.22
CA SER A 495 28.82 -40.03 -4.31
C SER A 495 28.45 -38.57 -3.99
N GLY A 496 29.37 -37.87 -3.32
CA GLY A 496 29.44 -36.40 -3.27
C GLY A 496 28.29 -35.67 -2.57
N MET A 497 28.45 -35.36 -1.27
CA MET A 497 27.66 -34.31 -0.64
C MET A 497 27.84 -32.96 -1.37
N GLY A 498 26.74 -32.26 -1.63
CA GLY A 498 26.72 -30.81 -1.37
C GLY A 498 26.83 -29.82 -2.52
N GLU A 499 26.68 -30.19 -3.80
CA GLU A 499 26.50 -29.18 -4.86
C GLU A 499 25.03 -29.02 -5.29
N GLU A 500 24.42 -27.92 -4.85
CA GLU A 500 23.07 -27.51 -5.29
C GLU A 500 23.05 -27.28 -6.81
N VAL A 501 22.44 -28.19 -7.56
CA VAL A 501 22.31 -28.06 -9.02
C VAL A 501 21.36 -26.91 -9.36
N LYS A 502 21.92 -25.72 -9.57
CA LYS A 502 21.22 -24.49 -9.99
C LYS A 502 20.95 -24.53 -11.49
N LEU A 503 19.89 -23.84 -11.94
CA LEU A 503 19.63 -23.63 -13.38
C LEU A 503 20.89 -23.10 -14.08
N PRO A 504 21.13 -23.46 -15.37
CA PRO A 504 22.37 -23.13 -16.05
C PRO A 504 22.58 -21.61 -16.11
N LYS A 505 23.62 -21.12 -15.43
CA LYS A 505 23.92 -19.69 -15.25
C LYS A 505 23.88 -18.86 -16.55
N LYS A 506 24.18 -19.48 -17.70
CA LYS A 506 24.07 -18.84 -19.04
C LYS A 506 22.63 -18.46 -19.42
N GLN A 507 21.63 -19.28 -19.10
CA GLN A 507 20.22 -18.99 -19.38
C GLN A 507 19.70 -17.89 -18.44
N THR A 508 20.03 -17.97 -17.14
CA THR A 508 19.67 -16.92 -16.17
C THR A 508 20.32 -15.58 -16.52
N LEU A 509 21.60 -15.56 -16.92
CA LEU A 509 22.29 -14.34 -17.35
C LEU A 509 21.66 -13.75 -18.63
N PHE A 510 21.25 -14.60 -19.58
CA PHE A 510 20.52 -14.15 -20.77
C PHE A 510 19.15 -13.54 -20.40
N ALA A 511 18.37 -14.17 -19.52
CA ALA A 511 17.08 -13.65 -19.06
C ALA A 511 17.23 -12.29 -18.33
N VAL A 512 18.24 -12.16 -17.45
CA VAL A 512 18.57 -10.89 -16.78
C VAL A 512 19.02 -9.82 -17.78
N GLY A 513 19.75 -10.20 -18.83
CA GLY A 513 20.12 -9.31 -19.93
C GLY A 513 18.89 -8.79 -20.70
N VAL A 514 17.99 -9.68 -21.12
CA VAL A 514 16.72 -9.34 -21.79
C VAL A 514 15.86 -8.44 -20.89
N SER A 515 15.78 -8.76 -19.59
CA SER A 515 15.06 -7.95 -18.60
C SER A 515 15.63 -6.53 -18.49
N SER A 516 16.95 -6.41 -18.36
CA SER A 516 17.65 -5.12 -18.27
C SER A 516 17.47 -4.26 -19.54
N VAL A 517 17.59 -4.87 -20.73
CA VAL A 517 17.32 -4.20 -22.01
C VAL A 517 15.87 -3.75 -22.10
N THR A 518 14.91 -4.61 -21.73
CA THR A 518 13.47 -4.27 -21.76
C THR A 518 13.15 -3.12 -20.82
N ILE A 519 13.72 -3.08 -19.62
CA ILE A 519 13.55 -1.98 -18.65
C ILE A 519 14.12 -0.67 -19.22
N LEU A 520 15.29 -0.70 -19.85
CA LEU A 520 15.88 0.47 -20.52
C LEU A 520 15.01 0.97 -21.68
N THR A 521 14.42 0.06 -22.48
CA THR A 521 13.46 0.44 -23.52
C THR A 521 12.18 1.05 -22.92
N MET A 522 11.64 0.50 -21.84
CA MET A 522 10.47 1.08 -21.17
C MET A 522 10.77 2.44 -20.55
N PHE A 523 11.99 2.65 -20.04
CA PHE A 523 12.47 3.96 -19.61
C PHE A 523 12.49 4.97 -20.76
N THR A 524 13.03 4.63 -21.94
CA THR A 524 12.98 5.55 -23.09
C THR A 524 11.55 5.82 -23.56
N VAL A 525 10.63 4.85 -23.44
CA VAL A 525 9.20 5.05 -23.70
C VAL A 525 8.57 6.05 -22.72
N THR A 526 8.85 6.00 -21.42
CA THR A 526 8.34 7.02 -20.45
C THR A 526 8.81 8.43 -20.83
N LEU A 527 10.09 8.59 -21.18
CA LEU A 527 10.64 9.88 -21.55
C LEU A 527 10.05 10.41 -22.87
N ALA A 528 9.83 9.52 -23.85
CA ALA A 528 9.15 9.85 -25.10
C ALA A 528 7.68 10.25 -24.87
N ALA A 529 6.98 9.58 -23.95
CA ALA A 529 5.60 9.93 -23.59
C ALA A 529 5.52 11.31 -22.92
N VAL A 530 6.41 11.61 -21.96
CA VAL A 530 6.50 12.95 -21.33
C VAL A 530 6.84 14.01 -22.38
N PHE A 531 7.78 13.73 -23.29
CA PHE A 531 8.09 14.63 -24.40
C PHE A 531 6.89 14.87 -25.33
N ALA A 532 6.10 13.83 -25.63
CA ALA A 532 4.88 13.98 -26.42
C ALA A 532 3.81 14.84 -25.71
N VAL A 533 3.66 14.72 -24.39
CA VAL A 533 2.78 15.60 -23.58
C VAL A 533 3.27 17.05 -23.60
N ILE A 534 4.59 17.28 -23.58
CA ILE A 534 5.18 18.62 -23.71
C ILE A 534 4.91 19.21 -25.11
N MET A 535 5.10 18.42 -26.18
CA MET A 535 4.78 18.86 -27.55
C MET A 535 3.28 19.15 -27.74
N TYR A 536 2.39 18.35 -27.12
CA TYR A 536 0.97 18.66 -27.02
C TYR A 536 0.74 20.01 -26.33
N ARG A 537 1.31 20.21 -25.13
CA ARG A 537 1.19 21.48 -24.38
C ARG A 537 1.64 22.69 -25.20
N LEU A 538 2.78 22.59 -25.89
CA LEU A 538 3.32 23.65 -26.76
C LEU A 538 2.39 23.97 -27.95
N SER A 539 1.89 22.95 -28.65
CA SER A 539 0.97 23.14 -29.78
C SER A 539 -0.39 23.72 -29.37
N VAL A 540 -0.94 23.31 -28.22
CA VAL A 540 -2.21 23.88 -27.72
C VAL A 540 -1.99 25.29 -27.16
N ALA A 541 -0.83 25.58 -26.56
CA ALA A 541 -0.46 26.93 -26.15
C ALA A 541 -0.42 27.90 -27.34
N SER A 542 0.21 27.51 -28.45
CA SER A 542 0.25 28.36 -29.66
C SER A 542 -1.12 28.49 -30.33
N ALA A 543 -1.92 27.42 -30.39
CA ALA A 543 -3.27 27.45 -30.97
C ALA A 543 -4.27 28.29 -30.14
N LEU A 544 -4.15 28.30 -28.81
CA LEU A 544 -5.05 29.05 -27.92
C LEU A 544 -4.53 30.45 -27.53
N ALA A 545 -3.36 30.88 -28.04
CA ALA A 545 -2.77 32.19 -27.74
C ALA A 545 -3.72 33.39 -28.00
N ILE A 546 -4.71 33.21 -28.88
CA ILE A 546 -5.73 34.21 -29.25
C ILE A 546 -6.82 34.38 -28.17
N TYR A 547 -7.04 33.37 -27.32
CA TYR A 547 -8.13 33.39 -26.32
C TYR A 547 -7.68 33.93 -24.96
N PRO A 548 -8.50 34.77 -24.28
CA PRO A 548 -8.25 35.14 -22.89
C PRO A 548 -8.29 33.91 -21.97
N ASN A 549 -7.46 33.92 -20.92
CA ASN A 549 -7.26 32.81 -19.96
C ASN A 549 -6.71 31.49 -20.54
N SER A 550 -6.23 31.49 -21.79
CA SER A 550 -5.65 30.31 -22.46
C SER A 550 -4.60 29.58 -21.63
N GLY A 551 -3.66 30.29 -20.99
CA GLY A 551 -2.60 29.67 -20.18
C GLY A 551 -3.10 28.79 -19.03
N GLN A 552 -4.20 29.16 -18.35
CA GLN A 552 -4.78 28.34 -17.28
C GLN A 552 -5.46 27.08 -17.85
N ILE A 553 -6.19 27.22 -18.96
CA ILE A 553 -6.86 26.12 -19.64
C ILE A 553 -5.81 25.11 -20.15
N VAL A 554 -4.77 25.58 -20.84
CA VAL A 554 -3.65 24.77 -21.35
C VAL A 554 -2.94 24.03 -20.22
N SER A 555 -2.65 24.70 -19.10
CA SER A 555 -2.00 24.04 -17.95
C SER A 555 -2.90 22.98 -17.34
N GLY A 556 -4.21 23.24 -17.20
CA GLY A 556 -5.17 22.28 -16.65
C GLY A 556 -5.38 21.05 -17.53
N THR A 557 -5.55 21.23 -18.85
CA THR A 557 -5.71 20.12 -19.79
C THR A 557 -4.42 19.31 -19.93
N ALA A 558 -3.25 19.95 -19.97
CA ALA A 558 -1.96 19.25 -20.02
C ALA A 558 -1.71 18.39 -18.78
N VAL A 559 -1.98 18.90 -17.57
CA VAL A 559 -1.84 18.11 -16.33
C VAL A 559 -2.84 16.95 -16.29
N THR A 560 -4.08 17.17 -16.75
CA THR A 560 -5.11 16.11 -16.82
C THR A 560 -4.73 15.01 -17.82
N LEU A 561 -4.25 15.38 -19.00
CA LEU A 561 -3.79 14.43 -20.02
C LEU A 561 -2.56 13.66 -19.55
N ASN A 562 -1.61 14.33 -18.89
CA ASN A 562 -0.45 13.69 -18.26
C ASN A 562 -0.87 12.64 -17.22
N LEU A 563 -1.86 12.95 -16.38
CA LEU A 563 -2.41 11.99 -15.40
C LEU A 563 -3.03 10.76 -16.08
N ILE A 564 -3.80 10.95 -17.16
CA ILE A 564 -4.40 9.84 -17.94
C ILE A 564 -3.31 8.96 -18.55
N VAL A 565 -2.25 9.55 -19.12
CA VAL A 565 -1.11 8.80 -19.67
C VAL A 565 -0.38 8.00 -18.60
N ILE A 566 -0.15 8.59 -17.41
CA ILE A 566 0.47 7.91 -16.26
C ILE A 566 -0.35 6.67 -15.86
N LEU A 567 -1.68 6.81 -15.74
CA LEU A 567 -2.58 5.69 -15.37
C LEU A 567 -2.55 4.55 -16.39
N ILE A 568 -2.56 4.84 -17.69
CA ILE A 568 -2.49 3.81 -18.75
C ILE A 568 -1.14 3.08 -18.73
N LEU A 569 -0.03 3.83 -18.58
CA LEU A 569 1.30 3.25 -18.55
C LEU A 569 1.56 2.40 -17.30
N ASP A 570 1.01 2.77 -16.13
CA ASP A 570 1.16 2.03 -14.88
C ASP A 570 0.61 0.57 -14.96
N GLU A 571 -0.48 0.34 -15.71
CA GLU A 571 -1.03 -1.01 -15.97
C GLU A 571 -0.18 -1.83 -16.94
N ILE A 572 0.35 -1.18 -17.99
CA ILE A 572 1.26 -1.81 -18.96
C ILE A 572 2.55 -2.25 -18.24
N TYR A 573 3.11 -1.40 -17.38
CA TYR A 573 4.30 -1.74 -16.58
C TYR A 573 4.03 -2.85 -15.56
N GLY A 574 2.82 -2.92 -14.99
CA GLY A 574 2.37 -4.05 -14.18
C GLY A 574 2.50 -5.38 -14.92
N SER A 575 1.90 -5.45 -16.11
CA SER A 575 1.88 -6.64 -16.96
C SER A 575 3.29 -7.04 -17.45
N VAL A 576 4.08 -6.05 -17.89
CA VAL A 576 5.45 -6.30 -18.39
C VAL A 576 6.39 -6.78 -17.29
N ALA A 577 6.34 -6.19 -16.09
CA ALA A 577 7.23 -6.59 -14.99
C ALA A 577 6.95 -8.02 -14.49
N ALA A 578 5.68 -8.43 -14.46
CA ALA A 578 5.28 -9.81 -14.15
C ALA A 578 5.81 -10.78 -15.23
N PHE A 579 5.61 -10.48 -16.51
CA PHE A 579 6.13 -11.28 -17.62
C PHE A 579 7.66 -11.44 -17.57
N LEU A 580 8.40 -10.35 -17.36
CA LEU A 580 9.87 -10.39 -17.26
C LEU A 580 10.36 -11.21 -16.06
N THR A 581 9.68 -11.13 -14.91
CA THR A 581 10.10 -11.88 -13.71
C THR A 581 9.77 -13.38 -13.84
N ASN A 582 8.68 -13.74 -14.54
CA ASN A 582 8.37 -15.11 -14.93
C ASN A 582 9.38 -15.71 -15.95
N LEU A 583 10.01 -14.86 -16.76
CA LEU A 583 11.12 -15.25 -17.64
C LEU A 583 12.39 -15.57 -16.83
N GLU A 584 12.73 -14.72 -15.86
CA GLU A 584 13.92 -14.85 -15.00
C GLU A 584 13.92 -16.12 -14.13
N CYS A 585 12.75 -16.61 -13.72
CA CYS A 585 12.57 -17.84 -12.92
C CYS A 585 13.47 -17.93 -11.66
N PRO A 586 13.26 -17.03 -10.68
CA PRO A 586 13.94 -17.07 -9.38
C PRO A 586 13.58 -18.32 -8.57
N ARG A 587 14.41 -18.63 -7.56
CA ARG A 587 14.36 -19.89 -6.81
C ARG A 587 13.28 -19.89 -5.72
N THR A 588 13.17 -18.82 -4.94
CA THR A 588 12.25 -18.69 -3.80
C THR A 588 11.14 -17.66 -4.09
N GLU A 589 10.04 -17.68 -3.36
CA GLU A 589 8.96 -16.71 -3.56
C GLU A 589 9.40 -15.32 -3.09
N THR A 590 10.19 -15.22 -2.03
CA THR A 590 10.79 -13.94 -1.60
C THR A 590 11.68 -13.33 -2.69
N GLU A 591 12.52 -14.14 -3.36
CA GLU A 591 13.35 -13.65 -4.48
C GLU A 591 12.49 -13.25 -5.70
N TYR A 592 11.34 -13.90 -5.92
CA TYR A 592 10.37 -13.52 -6.94
C TYR A 592 9.70 -12.17 -6.62
N GLU A 593 9.16 -12.01 -5.41
CA GLU A 593 8.54 -10.77 -4.97
C GLU A 593 9.53 -9.60 -5.01
N ASP A 594 10.73 -9.74 -4.44
CA ASP A 594 11.75 -8.69 -4.43
C ASP A 594 12.15 -8.25 -5.85
N LYS A 595 12.38 -9.21 -6.77
CA LYS A 595 12.71 -8.92 -8.17
C LYS A 595 11.56 -8.31 -8.95
N LEU A 596 10.32 -8.67 -8.64
CA LEU A 596 9.14 -8.08 -9.25
C LEU A 596 8.92 -6.65 -8.75
N ILE A 597 8.96 -6.46 -7.42
CA ILE A 597 8.82 -5.19 -6.73
C ILE A 597 9.87 -4.19 -7.23
N PHE A 598 11.14 -4.57 -7.33
CA PHE A 598 12.20 -3.66 -7.77
C PHE A 598 11.96 -3.15 -9.21
N LYS A 599 11.54 -4.01 -10.14
CA LYS A 599 11.19 -3.62 -11.51
C LYS A 599 9.96 -2.70 -11.56
N LEU A 600 8.90 -3.08 -10.85
CA LEU A 600 7.67 -2.28 -10.73
C LEU A 600 7.97 -0.89 -10.17
N PHE A 601 8.77 -0.81 -9.10
CA PHE A 601 9.20 0.43 -8.49
C PHE A 601 9.94 1.32 -9.48
N LEU A 602 10.97 0.81 -10.17
CA LEU A 602 11.73 1.62 -11.14
C LEU A 602 10.85 2.19 -12.26
N LEU A 603 9.96 1.37 -12.84
CA LEU A 603 9.08 1.80 -13.92
C LEU A 603 8.04 2.83 -13.44
N LYS A 604 7.32 2.55 -12.34
CA LYS A 604 6.30 3.47 -11.80
C LYS A 604 6.90 4.74 -11.20
N PHE A 605 8.11 4.68 -10.63
CA PHE A 605 8.85 5.85 -10.17
C PHE A 605 9.11 6.80 -11.34
N VAL A 606 9.72 6.31 -12.42
CA VAL A 606 10.04 7.17 -13.57
C VAL A 606 8.77 7.72 -14.21
N ASN A 607 7.73 6.89 -14.41
CA ASN A 607 6.43 7.34 -14.91
C ASN A 607 5.82 8.47 -14.06
N SER A 608 5.77 8.29 -12.74
CA SER A 608 5.17 9.26 -11.81
C SER A 608 5.97 10.56 -11.69
N TYR A 609 7.31 10.48 -11.71
CA TYR A 609 8.17 11.62 -11.40
C TYR A 609 8.76 12.34 -12.61
N ALA A 610 8.87 11.73 -13.79
CA ALA A 610 9.56 12.34 -14.94
C ALA A 610 8.95 13.70 -15.35
N SER A 611 7.62 13.83 -15.33
CA SER A 611 6.93 15.09 -15.61
C SER A 611 7.22 16.19 -14.57
N ILE A 612 7.50 15.81 -13.32
CA ILE A 612 7.82 16.73 -12.21
C ILE A 612 9.30 17.14 -12.28
N PHE A 613 10.20 16.19 -12.54
CA PHE A 613 11.63 16.45 -12.80
C PHE A 613 11.83 17.41 -13.99
N TYR A 614 11.02 17.28 -15.06
CA TYR A 614 11.05 18.20 -16.19
C TYR A 614 10.74 19.65 -15.78
N VAL A 615 9.63 19.87 -15.07
CA VAL A 615 9.20 21.22 -14.64
C VAL A 615 10.14 21.82 -13.59
N ALA A 616 10.75 21.00 -12.73
CA ALA A 616 11.70 21.47 -11.74
C ALA A 616 13.04 21.94 -12.34
N PHE A 617 13.61 21.20 -13.30
CA PHE A 617 15.02 21.36 -13.71
C PHE A 617 15.27 21.73 -15.17
N PHE A 618 14.36 21.40 -16.09
CA PHE A 618 14.58 21.55 -17.53
C PHE A 618 13.74 22.67 -18.14
N LYS A 619 12.50 22.85 -17.65
CA LYS A 619 11.61 23.93 -18.09
C LYS A 619 12.24 25.29 -17.81
N GLY A 620 12.14 26.22 -18.76
CA GLY A 620 12.66 27.58 -18.61
C GLY A 620 14.20 27.73 -18.61
N ARG A 621 14.98 26.65 -18.76
CA ARG A 621 16.46 26.73 -18.64
C ARG A 621 17.22 26.75 -19.97
N PHE A 622 16.63 26.17 -21.03
CA PHE A 622 17.26 25.94 -22.34
C PHE A 622 16.54 26.68 -23.48
N MET A 623 16.20 27.96 -23.27
CA MET A 623 15.37 28.73 -24.21
C MET A 623 16.19 29.58 -25.19
N GLY A 624 17.45 29.88 -24.86
CA GLY A 624 18.25 30.88 -25.56
C GLY A 624 17.99 32.29 -25.01
N ARG A 625 17.93 33.28 -25.90
CA ARG A 625 17.64 34.68 -25.59
C ARG A 625 16.65 35.24 -26.63
N PRO A 626 15.95 36.35 -26.36
CA PRO A 626 15.29 37.12 -27.41
C PRO A 626 16.23 37.42 -28.58
N GLY A 627 15.75 37.21 -29.80
CA GLY A 627 16.55 37.28 -31.03
C GLY A 627 17.42 36.06 -31.33
N GLN A 628 17.45 35.04 -30.48
CA GLN A 628 18.13 33.76 -30.77
C GLN A 628 17.58 32.64 -29.87
N TYR A 629 16.40 32.13 -30.22
CA TYR A 629 15.69 31.10 -29.44
C TYR A 629 16.09 29.68 -29.85
N ILE A 630 15.92 28.73 -28.91
CA ILE A 630 16.06 27.30 -29.17
C ILE A 630 14.67 26.71 -29.45
N TYR A 631 14.55 26.05 -30.60
CA TYR A 631 13.32 25.41 -31.07
C TYR A 631 13.40 23.89 -30.90
N ALA A 632 12.34 23.28 -30.35
CA ALA A 632 12.23 21.83 -30.19
C ALA A 632 11.90 21.12 -31.52
N ALA A 633 11.11 21.81 -32.35
CA ALA A 633 10.71 21.40 -33.69
C ALA A 633 10.50 22.66 -34.55
N PRO A 634 10.45 22.55 -35.90
CA PRO A 634 10.25 23.71 -36.76
C PRO A 634 9.00 24.50 -36.38
N GLY A 635 9.17 25.75 -35.94
CA GLY A 635 8.09 26.63 -35.50
C GLY A 635 7.55 26.40 -34.08
N LEU A 636 8.18 25.53 -33.26
CA LEU A 636 7.85 25.37 -31.84
C LEU A 636 9.07 25.70 -30.95
N ARG A 637 9.04 26.89 -30.35
CA ARG A 637 9.98 27.38 -29.33
C ARG A 637 9.88 26.58 -28.03
N MET A 638 11.00 26.41 -27.33
CA MET A 638 11.06 25.75 -26.02
C MET A 638 10.25 26.50 -24.95
N GLU A 639 9.63 25.77 -24.00
CA GLU A 639 8.70 26.37 -23.04
C GLU A 639 9.38 27.23 -21.96
N GLU A 640 8.82 28.42 -21.73
CA GLU A 640 9.23 29.34 -20.66
C GLU A 640 8.49 29.08 -19.34
N CYS A 641 9.12 29.44 -18.21
CA CYS A 641 8.40 29.51 -16.94
C CYS A 641 7.34 30.60 -17.03
N GLY A 642 6.12 30.31 -16.53
CA GLY A 642 5.10 31.34 -16.41
C GLY A 642 5.53 32.51 -15.51
N PRO A 643 4.78 33.62 -15.52
CA PRO A 643 5.14 34.84 -14.78
C PRO A 643 5.42 34.65 -13.28
N GLY A 644 4.74 33.70 -12.62
CA GLY A 644 4.97 33.32 -11.21
C GLY A 644 6.22 32.47 -10.93
N GLY A 645 6.98 32.09 -11.98
CA GLY A 645 8.12 31.18 -11.90
C GLY A 645 7.73 29.69 -11.96
N CYS A 646 8.69 28.83 -12.29
CA CYS A 646 8.45 27.39 -12.43
C CYS A 646 8.13 26.69 -11.09
N LEU A 647 8.58 27.23 -9.94
CA LEU A 647 8.29 26.67 -8.62
C LEU A 647 6.77 26.65 -8.32
N TYR A 648 6.05 27.69 -8.72
CA TYR A 648 4.58 27.76 -8.62
C TYR A 648 3.89 26.66 -9.46
N GLU A 649 4.29 26.49 -10.71
CA GLU A 649 3.74 25.45 -11.59
C GLU A 649 4.02 24.04 -11.02
N LEU A 650 5.22 23.83 -10.48
CA LEU A 650 5.64 22.59 -9.81
C LEU A 650 4.74 22.28 -8.60
N CYS A 651 4.41 23.29 -7.78
CA CYS A 651 3.52 23.13 -6.62
C CYS A 651 2.11 22.71 -7.02
N ILE A 652 1.56 23.33 -8.07
CA ILE A 652 0.22 22.97 -8.60
C ILE A 652 0.25 21.55 -9.16
N GLN A 653 1.25 21.21 -9.98
CA GLN A 653 1.37 19.88 -10.57
C GLN A 653 1.52 18.79 -9.50
N LEU A 654 2.35 19.01 -8.48
CA LEU A 654 2.50 18.08 -7.35
C LEU A 654 1.20 17.98 -6.53
N SER A 655 0.52 19.10 -6.28
CA SER A 655 -0.77 19.11 -5.57
C SER A 655 -1.85 18.34 -6.33
N ILE A 656 -1.96 18.53 -7.65
CA ILE A 656 -2.93 17.83 -8.50
C ILE A 656 -2.57 16.35 -8.65
N ILE A 657 -1.29 15.99 -8.80
CA ILE A 657 -0.89 14.58 -8.87
C ILE A 657 -1.13 13.89 -7.53
N MET A 658 -0.73 14.49 -6.41
CA MET A 658 -0.84 13.86 -5.10
C MET A 658 -2.28 13.84 -4.56
N ALA A 659 -3.05 14.92 -4.71
CA ALA A 659 -4.47 14.90 -4.34
C ALA A 659 -5.33 14.16 -5.37
N GLY A 660 -5.04 14.29 -6.66
CA GLY A 660 -5.82 13.71 -7.75
C GLY A 660 -5.62 12.21 -7.90
N LYS A 661 -4.37 11.71 -7.91
CA LYS A 661 -4.12 10.26 -7.93
C LYS A 661 -4.81 9.59 -6.75
N GLN A 662 -4.63 10.13 -5.55
CA GLN A 662 -5.21 9.58 -4.33
C GLN A 662 -6.74 9.65 -4.30
N LEU A 663 -7.33 10.81 -4.58
CA LEU A 663 -8.78 10.98 -4.52
C LEU A 663 -9.51 10.16 -5.60
N ILE A 664 -8.89 9.97 -6.78
CA ILE A 664 -9.43 9.12 -7.84
C ILE A 664 -9.20 7.64 -7.52
N GLN A 665 -7.99 7.24 -7.12
CA GLN A 665 -7.64 5.85 -6.88
C GLN A 665 -8.42 5.29 -5.68
N ASN A 666 -8.45 5.97 -4.54
CA ASN A 666 -9.19 5.53 -3.35
C ASN A 666 -10.72 5.49 -3.60
N ASN A 667 -11.31 6.56 -4.14
CA ASN A 667 -12.78 6.60 -4.26
C ASN A 667 -13.33 5.82 -5.46
N VAL A 668 -12.60 5.77 -6.59
CA VAL A 668 -13.08 5.15 -7.83
C VAL A 668 -12.53 3.75 -8.01
N MET A 669 -11.22 3.53 -7.81
CA MET A 669 -10.63 2.21 -8.01
C MET A 669 -10.76 1.33 -6.78
N GLU A 670 -10.56 1.86 -5.57
CA GLU A 670 -10.58 1.05 -4.35
C GLU A 670 -12.00 0.83 -3.81
N ILE A 671 -12.82 1.87 -3.65
CA ILE A 671 -14.23 1.69 -3.24
C ILE A 671 -15.13 1.30 -4.42
N GLY A 672 -14.88 1.88 -5.60
CA GLY A 672 -15.77 1.73 -6.77
C GLY A 672 -15.58 0.43 -7.53
N MET A 673 -14.33 0.00 -7.78
CA MET A 673 -14.07 -1.18 -8.63
C MET A 673 -14.50 -2.51 -7.99
N PRO A 674 -14.25 -2.82 -6.71
CA PRO A 674 -14.71 -4.07 -6.10
C PRO A 674 -16.24 -4.13 -6.03
N LYS A 675 -16.91 -3.01 -5.75
CA LYS A 675 -18.38 -2.92 -5.77
C LYS A 675 -18.95 -3.06 -7.18
N LEU A 676 -18.33 -2.47 -8.19
CA LEU A 676 -18.74 -2.63 -9.58
C LEU A 676 -18.47 -4.07 -10.06
N LYS A 677 -17.33 -4.68 -9.73
CA LYS A 677 -17.02 -6.09 -10.02
C LYS A 677 -17.98 -7.03 -9.31
N LYS A 678 -18.29 -6.78 -8.02
CA LYS A 678 -19.26 -7.53 -7.24
C LYS A 678 -20.65 -7.41 -7.87
N PHE A 679 -21.12 -6.20 -8.17
CA PHE A 679 -22.39 -5.97 -8.87
C PHE A 679 -22.42 -6.61 -10.27
N LEU A 680 -21.35 -6.56 -11.05
CA LEU A 680 -21.28 -7.22 -12.36
C LEU A 680 -21.25 -8.75 -12.24
N ARG A 681 -20.55 -9.31 -11.25
CA ARG A 681 -20.58 -10.73 -10.93
C ARG A 681 -21.95 -11.15 -10.44
N GLU A 682 -22.58 -10.37 -9.57
CA GLU A 682 -23.95 -10.56 -9.10
C GLU A 682 -24.93 -10.47 -10.27
N CYS A 683 -24.87 -9.48 -11.15
CA CYS A 683 -25.74 -9.39 -12.33
C CYS A 683 -25.53 -10.52 -13.33
N THR A 684 -24.29 -10.97 -13.55
CA THR A 684 -23.98 -12.09 -14.46
C THR A 684 -24.43 -13.43 -13.85
N CYS A 685 -24.18 -13.60 -12.54
CA CYS A 685 -24.67 -14.73 -11.76
C CYS A 685 -26.19 -14.70 -11.65
N PHE A 686 -26.83 -13.54 -11.51
CA PHE A 686 -28.27 -13.32 -11.42
C PHE A 686 -28.96 -13.48 -12.77
N GLY A 687 -28.29 -13.20 -13.89
CA GLY A 687 -28.76 -13.64 -15.22
C GLY A 687 -28.87 -15.17 -15.28
N LEU A 688 -27.82 -15.87 -14.83
CA LEU A 688 -27.78 -17.33 -14.73
C LEU A 688 -28.65 -17.92 -13.60
N CYS A 689 -28.97 -17.13 -12.57
CA CYS A 689 -29.73 -17.54 -11.40
C CYS A 689 -31.20 -17.11 -11.45
N LYS A 690 -31.60 -16.17 -12.30
CA LYS A 690 -33.02 -15.85 -12.56
C LYS A 690 -33.70 -16.99 -13.33
N GLU A 691 -33.02 -17.55 -14.34
CA GLU A 691 -33.41 -18.83 -14.98
C GLU A 691 -33.42 -20.05 -14.02
N ARG A 692 -32.83 -19.90 -12.83
CA ARG A 692 -32.61 -20.96 -11.82
C ARG A 692 -33.60 -20.84 -10.66
N ALA A 693 -33.91 -19.62 -10.22
CA ALA A 693 -34.88 -19.31 -9.17
C ALA A 693 -36.30 -19.72 -9.58
N GLU A 694 -36.69 -19.39 -10.82
CA GLU A 694 -37.95 -19.84 -11.45
C GLU A 694 -38.06 -21.38 -11.59
N ARG A 695 -37.01 -22.14 -11.23
CA ARG A 695 -36.95 -23.61 -11.33
C ARG A 695 -36.64 -24.31 -10.00
N ALA A 696 -36.43 -23.56 -8.92
CA ALA A 696 -35.96 -24.08 -7.63
C ALA A 696 -37.01 -24.05 -6.50
N GLU A 697 -38.20 -23.48 -6.75
CA GLU A 697 -39.25 -23.30 -5.72
C GLU A 697 -39.76 -24.62 -5.09
N ASP A 698 -39.60 -25.76 -5.76
CA ASP A 698 -40.22 -27.03 -5.31
C ASP A 698 -39.48 -27.77 -4.17
N LYS A 699 -38.18 -27.52 -3.90
CA LYS A 699 -37.43 -28.32 -2.88
C LYS A 699 -36.40 -27.54 -2.03
N ALA A 700 -36.90 -27.09 -0.89
CA ALA A 700 -36.20 -26.95 0.40
C ALA A 700 -35.18 -25.80 0.64
N GLY A 701 -35.72 -24.64 1.03
CA GLY A 701 -35.19 -23.81 2.13
C GLY A 701 -34.00 -22.87 1.85
N PRO A 702 -33.90 -21.71 2.53
CA PRO A 702 -32.81 -20.76 2.34
C PRO A 702 -31.55 -21.22 3.09
N ARG A 703 -30.47 -21.52 2.35
CA ARG A 703 -29.11 -21.75 2.88
C ARG A 703 -28.06 -21.37 1.84
N ASP A 704 -27.80 -20.08 1.71
CA ASP A 704 -26.49 -19.65 1.21
C ASP A 704 -25.44 -20.14 2.22
N THR A 705 -24.41 -20.86 1.75
CA THR A 705 -23.38 -21.42 2.64
C THR A 705 -22.14 -20.53 2.67
N ARG A 706 -21.41 -20.48 3.81
CA ARG A 706 -20.27 -19.57 4.03
C ARG A 706 -19.20 -19.64 2.91
N TRP A 707 -18.97 -20.82 2.34
CA TRP A 707 -18.03 -20.99 1.22
C TRP A 707 -18.58 -20.57 -0.14
N GLU A 708 -19.90 -20.44 -0.32
CA GLU A 708 -20.50 -19.83 -1.50
C GLU A 708 -20.39 -18.29 -1.41
N GLU A 709 -20.60 -17.71 -0.22
CA GLU A 709 -20.41 -16.27 0.05
C GLU A 709 -18.96 -15.83 -0.20
N ASP A 710 -17.99 -16.52 0.41
CA ASP A 710 -16.56 -16.24 0.23
C ASP A 710 -16.09 -16.45 -1.23
N LEU A 711 -16.78 -17.31 -2.03
CA LEU A 711 -16.46 -17.46 -3.45
C LEU A 711 -16.80 -16.20 -4.28
N VAL A 712 -17.80 -15.40 -3.89
CA VAL A 712 -18.18 -14.19 -4.65
C VAL A 712 -17.13 -13.08 -4.53
N LEU A 713 -16.44 -13.01 -3.38
CA LEU A 713 -15.42 -12.01 -3.05
C LEU A 713 -14.22 -12.01 -4.02
N GLU A 714 -13.47 -10.91 -4.04
CA GLU A 714 -12.30 -10.77 -4.93
C GLU A 714 -11.08 -11.53 -4.35
N PRO A 715 -10.33 -12.32 -5.15
CA PRO A 715 -9.12 -12.96 -4.66
C PRO A 715 -8.04 -11.91 -4.33
N PHE A 716 -7.31 -12.15 -3.25
CA PHE A 716 -6.19 -11.32 -2.84
C PHE A 716 -5.02 -11.39 -3.85
N SER A 717 -4.51 -10.23 -4.26
CA SER A 717 -3.48 -10.06 -5.29
C SER A 717 -2.08 -9.70 -4.74
N GLY A 718 -1.87 -9.82 -3.42
CA GLY A 718 -0.62 -9.46 -2.74
C GLY A 718 -0.61 -8.03 -2.18
N LEU A 719 0.39 -7.72 -1.33
CA LEU A 719 0.57 -6.38 -0.72
C LEU A 719 1.40 -5.42 -1.59
N SER A 720 2.04 -5.92 -2.65
CA SER A 720 2.98 -5.13 -3.45
C SER A 720 2.38 -3.86 -4.07
N PRO A 721 1.11 -3.83 -4.54
CA PRO A 721 0.47 -2.59 -4.99
C PRO A 721 0.31 -1.56 -3.85
N GLU A 722 -0.14 -1.99 -2.68
CA GLU A 722 -0.44 -1.13 -1.52
C GLU A 722 0.85 -0.47 -0.98
N TYR A 723 1.91 -1.26 -0.80
CA TYR A 723 3.24 -0.71 -0.45
C TYR A 723 3.78 0.24 -1.52
N LEU A 724 3.61 -0.09 -2.81
CA LEU A 724 4.12 0.73 -3.91
C LEU A 724 3.48 2.11 -3.90
N GLU A 725 2.18 2.20 -3.64
CA GLU A 725 1.46 3.46 -3.52
C GLU A 725 2.00 4.32 -2.38
N MET A 726 2.05 3.75 -1.16
CA MET A 726 2.54 4.46 0.02
C MET A 726 4.02 4.89 -0.10
N ILE A 727 4.84 4.15 -0.85
CA ILE A 727 6.26 4.46 -1.08
C ILE A 727 6.44 5.51 -2.17
N ILE A 728 5.60 5.52 -3.20
CA ILE A 728 5.52 6.64 -4.15
C ILE A 728 5.03 7.90 -3.42
N GLN A 729 4.06 7.81 -2.51
CA GLN A 729 3.62 8.93 -1.67
C GLN A 729 4.76 9.45 -0.76
N PHE A 730 5.53 8.57 -0.11
CA PHE A 730 6.72 8.94 0.66
C PHE A 730 7.76 9.69 -0.19
N GLY A 731 7.92 9.32 -1.45
CA GLY A 731 8.76 10.05 -2.40
C GLY A 731 8.25 11.47 -2.69
N PHE A 732 6.94 11.69 -2.88
CA PHE A 732 6.40 13.05 -3.06
C PHE A 732 6.64 13.92 -1.83
N VAL A 733 6.47 13.35 -0.63
CA VAL A 733 6.68 14.02 0.67
C VAL A 733 8.16 14.33 0.96
N THR A 734 9.11 13.66 0.33
CA THR A 734 10.55 13.82 0.63
C THR A 734 11.37 14.43 -0.50
N ILE A 735 11.11 14.10 -1.76
CA ILE A 735 11.94 14.50 -2.91
C ILE A 735 11.70 15.97 -3.31
N PHE A 736 10.45 16.45 -3.23
CA PHE A 736 10.03 17.79 -3.68
C PHE A 736 9.51 18.67 -2.53
N VAL A 737 9.97 18.38 -1.32
CA VAL A 737 9.47 19.03 -0.10
C VAL A 737 9.90 20.49 0.03
N ALA A 738 11.02 20.86 -0.59
CA ALA A 738 11.49 22.24 -0.68
C ALA A 738 10.53 23.16 -1.47
N SER A 739 9.72 22.63 -2.39
CA SER A 739 8.71 23.43 -3.11
C SER A 739 7.36 23.47 -2.39
N PHE A 740 6.93 22.41 -1.70
CA PHE A 740 5.57 22.33 -1.17
C PHE A 740 5.52 21.91 0.32
N PRO A 741 5.56 22.86 1.27
CA PRO A 741 5.59 22.57 2.71
C PRO A 741 4.36 21.83 3.26
N LEU A 742 3.21 21.93 2.58
CA LEU A 742 1.97 21.24 2.96
C LEU A 742 1.91 19.76 2.53
N ALA A 743 2.93 19.25 1.81
CA ALA A 743 2.97 17.84 1.37
C ALA A 743 2.72 16.84 2.52
N PRO A 744 3.36 16.96 3.71
CA PRO A 744 3.15 16.02 4.80
C PRO A 744 1.76 16.14 5.43
N LEU A 745 1.07 17.27 5.31
CA LEU A 745 -0.30 17.44 5.83
C LEU A 745 -1.30 16.69 4.94
N LEU A 746 -1.23 16.88 3.62
CA LEU A 746 -2.06 16.14 2.69
C LEU A 746 -1.78 14.62 2.76
N ALA A 747 -0.50 14.23 2.90
CA ALA A 747 -0.11 12.85 3.11
C ALA A 747 -0.64 12.26 4.44
N LEU A 748 -0.64 13.04 5.53
CA LEU A 748 -1.22 12.60 6.80
C LEU A 748 -2.73 12.36 6.69
N VAL A 749 -3.46 13.28 6.04
CA VAL A 749 -4.90 13.12 5.78
C VAL A 749 -5.15 11.87 4.94
N ASN A 750 -4.33 11.64 3.91
CA ASN A 750 -4.44 10.41 3.12
C ASN A 750 -4.27 9.17 3.99
N ASN A 751 -3.13 9.00 4.66
CA ASN A 751 -2.84 7.76 5.39
C ASN A 751 -3.90 7.43 6.46
N VAL A 752 -4.52 8.45 7.07
CA VAL A 752 -5.61 8.24 8.05
C VAL A 752 -6.87 7.66 7.40
N LEU A 753 -7.16 8.02 6.15
CA LEU A 753 -8.22 7.41 5.35
C LEU A 753 -7.78 6.02 4.84
N GLU A 754 -6.57 5.92 4.28
CA GLU A 754 -5.98 4.70 3.74
C GLU A 754 -6.06 3.53 4.71
N ILE A 755 -5.57 3.74 5.95
CA ILE A 755 -5.59 2.74 7.03
C ILE A 755 -7.00 2.15 7.27
N ARG A 756 -8.07 2.87 6.92
CA ARG A 756 -9.47 2.42 7.08
C ARG A 756 -10.06 1.83 5.82
N LEU A 757 -9.70 2.37 4.66
CA LEU A 757 -10.12 1.83 3.37
C LEU A 757 -9.52 0.42 3.18
N ASP A 758 -8.21 0.29 3.37
CA ASP A 758 -7.51 -0.99 3.42
C ASP A 758 -8.15 -1.94 4.44
N ALA A 759 -8.32 -1.50 5.70
CA ALA A 759 -8.91 -2.33 6.76
C ALA A 759 -10.28 -2.89 6.36
N ARG A 760 -11.09 -2.06 5.70
CA ARG A 760 -12.42 -2.44 5.20
C ARG A 760 -12.32 -3.38 4.00
N LYS A 761 -11.42 -3.11 3.05
CA LYS A 761 -11.12 -3.96 1.87
C LYS A 761 -10.75 -5.38 2.31
N PHE A 762 -9.83 -5.52 3.27
CA PHE A 762 -9.40 -6.81 3.83
C PHE A 762 -10.48 -7.58 4.62
N VAL A 763 -11.45 -6.88 5.25
CA VAL A 763 -12.47 -7.52 6.09
C VAL A 763 -13.77 -7.83 5.32
N GLN A 764 -14.16 -7.00 4.34
CA GLN A 764 -15.45 -7.08 3.65
C GLN A 764 -15.38 -7.51 2.17
N GLU A 765 -14.35 -7.12 1.43
CA GLU A 765 -14.39 -7.17 -0.06
C GLU A 765 -13.43 -8.22 -0.65
N LEU A 766 -12.33 -8.50 0.04
CA LEU A 766 -11.36 -9.54 -0.31
C LEU A 766 -11.68 -10.87 0.35
N ARG A 767 -11.35 -11.97 -0.35
CA ARG A 767 -11.22 -13.30 0.26
C ARG A 767 -10.08 -13.33 1.27
N ARG A 768 -10.21 -14.15 2.32
CA ARG A 768 -9.18 -14.32 3.35
C ARG A 768 -7.82 -14.67 2.72
N PRO A 769 -6.79 -13.81 2.88
CA PRO A 769 -5.44 -14.10 2.40
C PRO A 769 -4.77 -15.17 3.26
N MET A 770 -3.71 -15.77 2.73
CA MET A 770 -2.88 -16.71 3.48
C MET A 770 -2.09 -16.00 4.58
N ALA A 771 -2.01 -16.62 5.74
CA ALA A 771 -1.24 -16.13 6.88
C ALA A 771 0.26 -16.38 6.68
N GLU A 772 0.87 -15.60 5.81
CA GLU A 772 2.30 -15.65 5.50
C GLU A 772 3.15 -15.01 6.63
N ARG A 773 4.24 -15.69 6.99
CA ARG A 773 5.24 -15.19 7.94
C ARG A 773 6.26 -14.32 7.20
N ALA A 774 6.52 -13.11 7.70
CA ALA A 774 7.55 -12.22 7.16
C ALA A 774 8.27 -11.50 8.30
N LYS A 775 9.61 -11.52 8.29
CA LYS A 775 10.48 -10.90 9.31
C LYS A 775 10.67 -9.39 9.12
N ASP A 776 10.34 -8.86 7.94
CA ASP A 776 10.52 -7.46 7.59
C ASP A 776 9.61 -7.09 6.41
N ILE A 777 9.82 -5.89 5.87
CA ILE A 777 9.12 -5.38 4.68
C ILE A 777 9.85 -5.72 3.37
N GLY A 778 10.84 -6.62 3.39
CA GLY A 778 11.66 -6.99 2.23
C GLY A 778 12.38 -5.81 1.59
N ILE A 779 12.52 -5.86 0.25
CA ILE A 779 13.21 -4.85 -0.57
C ILE A 779 12.72 -3.40 -0.34
N TRP A 780 11.49 -3.19 0.15
CA TRP A 780 10.92 -1.86 0.40
C TRP A 780 11.77 -1.01 1.35
N TYR A 781 12.44 -1.60 2.35
CA TYR A 781 13.35 -0.85 3.22
C TYR A 781 14.54 -0.26 2.44
N ASN A 782 15.11 -1.04 1.52
CA ASN A 782 16.22 -0.60 0.67
C ASN A 782 15.77 0.48 -0.32
N ILE A 783 14.55 0.37 -0.86
CA ILE A 783 13.94 1.39 -1.72
C ILE A 783 13.76 2.72 -0.96
N LEU A 784 13.16 2.69 0.24
CA LEU A 784 12.98 3.89 1.08
C LEU A 784 14.33 4.54 1.47
N LYS A 785 15.35 3.74 1.78
CA LYS A 785 16.73 4.19 2.03
C LYS A 785 17.36 4.82 0.78
N GLY A 786 17.05 4.31 -0.41
CA GLY A 786 17.44 4.90 -1.70
C GLY A 786 16.77 6.25 -1.96
N ILE A 787 15.44 6.32 -1.84
CA ILE A 787 14.64 7.55 -1.96
C ILE A 787 15.15 8.64 -1.02
N THR A 788 15.40 8.29 0.25
CA THR A 788 15.91 9.25 1.25
C THR A 788 17.26 9.84 0.86
N LYS A 789 18.16 9.07 0.23
CA LYS A 789 19.45 9.58 -0.29
C LYS A 789 19.27 10.50 -1.51
N ILE A 790 18.37 10.14 -2.43
CA ILE A 790 18.07 10.93 -3.63
C ILE A 790 17.41 12.26 -3.25
N SER A 791 16.47 12.23 -2.30
CA SER A 791 15.75 13.39 -1.76
C SER A 791 16.69 14.53 -1.34
N VAL A 792 17.79 14.23 -0.64
CA VAL A 792 18.77 15.27 -0.21
C VAL A 792 19.36 16.01 -1.41
N ILE A 793 19.73 15.27 -2.46
CA ILE A 793 20.33 15.83 -3.68
C ILE A 793 19.29 16.63 -4.47
N VAL A 794 18.08 16.10 -4.64
CA VAL A 794 17.02 16.76 -5.40
C VAL A 794 16.57 18.04 -4.71
N ASN A 795 16.35 18.05 -3.39
CA ASN A 795 16.02 19.26 -2.64
C ASN A 795 17.10 20.34 -2.75
N ALA A 796 18.38 19.96 -2.66
CA ALA A 796 19.49 20.89 -2.85
C ALA A 796 19.43 21.59 -4.22
N PHE A 797 19.16 20.82 -5.29
CA PHE A 797 18.99 21.36 -6.64
C PHE A 797 17.70 22.18 -6.81
N VAL A 798 16.58 21.80 -6.18
CA VAL A 798 15.33 22.61 -6.23
C VAL A 798 15.56 23.99 -5.61
N ILE A 799 16.22 24.05 -4.45
CA ILE A 799 16.55 25.32 -3.77
C ILE A 799 17.58 26.14 -4.58
N ALA A 800 18.58 25.50 -5.18
CA ALA A 800 19.61 26.20 -5.94
C ALA A 800 19.12 26.69 -7.32
N ILE A 801 18.39 25.86 -8.06
CA ILE A 801 18.06 26.11 -9.48
C ILE A 801 16.66 26.70 -9.64
N THR A 802 15.65 26.09 -9.02
CA THR A 802 14.22 26.37 -9.26
C THR A 802 13.69 27.52 -8.39
N SER A 803 14.22 27.67 -7.17
CA SER A 803 13.92 28.77 -6.24
C SER A 803 14.75 30.03 -6.56
N ASN A 804 14.20 31.19 -6.22
CA ASN A 804 14.89 32.49 -6.29
C ASN A 804 15.68 32.82 -5.00
N PHE A 805 15.86 31.86 -4.09
CA PHE A 805 16.62 32.07 -2.85
C PHE A 805 18.08 32.48 -3.12
N ILE A 806 18.84 31.72 -3.93
CA ILE A 806 20.25 32.03 -4.19
C ILE A 806 20.45 33.40 -4.90
N PRO A 807 19.70 33.76 -5.96
CA PRO A 807 19.79 35.09 -6.55
C PRO A 807 19.49 36.23 -5.56
N ARG A 808 18.47 36.08 -4.71
CA ARG A 808 18.13 37.08 -3.66
C ARG A 808 19.27 37.25 -2.67
N THR A 809 19.83 36.15 -2.17
CA THR A 809 20.99 36.14 -1.27
C THR A 809 22.22 36.80 -1.92
N VAL A 810 22.56 36.45 -3.16
CA VAL A 810 23.71 37.05 -3.86
C VAL A 810 23.51 38.56 -4.06
N TYR A 811 22.29 39.01 -4.35
CA TYR A 811 21.98 40.44 -4.44
C TYR A 811 22.22 41.16 -3.11
N GLN A 812 21.62 40.69 -2.02
CA GLN A 812 21.77 41.27 -0.68
C GLN A 812 23.24 41.42 -0.24
N TYR A 813 24.07 40.40 -0.49
CA TYR A 813 25.45 40.37 0.01
C TYR A 813 26.50 41.00 -0.94
N MET A 814 26.25 41.12 -2.25
CA MET A 814 27.25 41.60 -3.22
C MET A 814 26.85 42.85 -4.01
N TYR A 815 25.56 43.13 -4.17
CA TYR A 815 25.06 44.17 -5.09
C TYR A 815 24.18 45.23 -4.41
N SER A 816 23.53 44.90 -3.30
CA SER A 816 22.70 45.84 -2.53
C SER A 816 23.57 46.83 -1.76
N PRO A 817 23.33 48.15 -1.84
CA PRO A 817 24.09 49.15 -1.10
C PRO A 817 23.80 49.12 0.41
N ASP A 818 22.57 48.79 0.79
CA ASP A 818 22.06 48.82 2.17
C ASP A 818 21.86 47.41 2.77
N GLY A 819 22.17 46.35 2.02
CA GLY A 819 21.87 44.95 2.38
C GLY A 819 20.38 44.57 2.27
N SER A 820 19.52 45.49 1.83
CA SER A 820 18.09 45.25 1.59
C SER A 820 17.83 44.58 0.24
N LEU A 821 16.58 44.13 0.00
CA LEU A 821 16.13 43.60 -1.29
C LEU A 821 15.59 44.67 -2.25
N HIS A 822 15.65 45.96 -1.89
CA HIS A 822 15.18 47.03 -2.77
C HIS A 822 16.03 47.14 -4.04
N GLY A 823 15.38 47.22 -5.20
CA GLY A 823 16.01 47.23 -6.52
C GLY A 823 16.31 45.83 -7.08
N PHE A 824 15.96 44.75 -6.37
CA PHE A 824 16.22 43.38 -6.81
C PHE A 824 15.56 43.06 -8.16
N ILE A 825 14.31 43.51 -8.36
CA ILE A 825 13.57 43.18 -9.59
C ILE A 825 14.21 43.83 -10.83
N ASP A 826 14.59 45.10 -10.75
CA ASP A 826 15.24 45.81 -11.88
C ASP A 826 16.63 45.22 -12.20
N TRP A 827 17.40 44.86 -11.17
CA TRP A 827 18.69 44.16 -11.32
C TRP A 827 18.54 42.75 -11.94
N SER A 828 17.45 42.04 -11.63
CA SER A 828 17.22 40.67 -12.11
C SER A 828 16.77 40.57 -13.58
N LEU A 829 16.48 41.69 -14.24
CA LEU A 829 15.85 41.76 -15.55
C LEU A 829 16.75 42.39 -16.61
N SER A 830 17.30 41.59 -17.52
CA SER A 830 18.02 42.11 -18.69
C SER A 830 17.12 42.85 -19.67
N THR A 831 17.67 43.91 -20.28
CA THR A 831 17.06 44.68 -21.37
C THR A 831 17.32 44.04 -22.73
N PHE A 832 16.31 44.05 -23.59
CA PHE A 832 16.38 43.67 -24.99
C PHE A 832 15.86 44.80 -25.89
N ASN A 833 16.55 45.04 -27.02
CA ASN A 833 16.11 45.98 -28.03
C ASN A 833 15.20 45.27 -29.05
N VAL A 834 14.00 45.79 -29.26
CA VAL A 834 12.97 45.13 -30.11
C VAL A 834 13.39 45.04 -31.58
N SER A 835 14.34 45.86 -32.06
CA SER A 835 14.87 45.73 -33.43
C SER A 835 15.64 44.44 -33.70
N ASP A 836 16.08 43.73 -32.66
CA ASP A 836 17.07 42.66 -32.77
C ASP A 836 16.41 41.26 -32.81
N PHE A 837 15.10 41.19 -33.04
CA PHE A 837 14.37 39.94 -33.23
C PHE A 837 14.70 39.25 -34.56
N GLU A 838 14.74 37.91 -34.56
CA GLU A 838 14.82 37.14 -35.80
C GLU A 838 13.52 37.27 -36.60
N PRO A 839 13.58 37.41 -37.94
CA PRO A 839 12.39 37.56 -38.79
C PRO A 839 11.37 36.43 -38.57
N GLY A 840 10.16 36.80 -38.15
CA GLY A 840 9.08 35.85 -37.83
C GLY A 840 9.01 35.38 -36.37
N SER A 841 9.94 35.76 -35.51
CA SER A 841 9.81 35.61 -34.04
C SER A 841 9.09 36.80 -33.38
N GLU A 842 9.14 37.97 -34.02
CA GLU A 842 8.50 39.21 -33.56
C GLU A 842 6.97 39.08 -33.39
N PRO A 843 6.37 39.80 -32.42
CA PRO A 843 4.92 39.83 -32.23
C PRO A 843 4.23 40.68 -33.32
N ARG A 844 3.07 40.23 -33.82
CA ARG A 844 2.29 40.97 -34.84
C ARG A 844 1.86 42.37 -34.39
N ASP A 845 1.47 42.51 -33.13
CA ASP A 845 0.96 43.76 -32.55
C ASP A 845 2.02 44.48 -31.71
N ASN A 846 2.91 45.26 -32.36
CA ASN A 846 3.93 46.08 -31.67
C ASN A 846 3.37 47.32 -30.94
N ARG A 847 2.03 47.46 -30.85
CA ARG A 847 1.31 48.50 -30.09
C ARG A 847 0.33 47.93 -29.07
N SER A 848 0.59 46.70 -28.61
CA SER A 848 -0.32 45.94 -27.73
C SER A 848 -0.63 46.63 -26.39
N LEU A 849 0.18 47.61 -25.97
CA LEU A 849 0.00 48.40 -24.73
C LEU A 849 -0.39 49.87 -24.99
N GLY A 850 -0.80 50.21 -26.21
CA GLY A 850 -1.15 51.58 -26.65
C GLY A 850 0.04 52.38 -27.20
N GLU A 851 1.26 52.12 -26.72
CA GLU A 851 2.51 52.74 -27.19
C GLU A 851 3.36 51.76 -28.01
N VAL A 852 4.33 52.28 -28.78
CA VAL A 852 5.29 51.45 -29.53
C VAL A 852 6.41 51.02 -28.60
N VAL A 853 6.53 49.71 -28.38
CA VAL A 853 7.57 49.15 -27.49
C VAL A 853 8.93 49.18 -28.20
N GLN A 854 9.88 49.96 -27.66
CA GLN A 854 11.26 50.02 -28.15
C GLN A 854 12.17 49.01 -27.43
N PHE A 855 11.98 48.87 -26.12
CA PHE A 855 12.71 47.93 -25.28
C PHE A 855 11.74 47.01 -24.54
N CYS A 856 12.11 45.74 -24.38
CA CYS A 856 11.43 44.81 -23.49
C CYS A 856 12.42 44.16 -22.52
N ARG A 857 11.95 43.77 -21.33
CA ARG A 857 12.74 43.07 -20.31
C ARG A 857 12.49 41.57 -20.37
N TYR A 858 13.50 40.79 -19.99
CA TYR A 858 13.42 39.33 -19.88
C TYR A 858 14.26 38.82 -18.70
N ARG A 859 13.91 37.63 -18.20
CA ARG A 859 14.59 37.00 -17.04
C ARG A 859 15.80 36.18 -17.49
N ASP A 860 16.93 36.85 -17.66
CA ASP A 860 18.27 36.26 -17.73
C ASP A 860 19.28 37.27 -17.16
N PHE A 861 20.53 36.85 -16.94
CA PHE A 861 21.60 37.70 -16.42
C PHE A 861 22.61 38.02 -17.53
N ARG A 862 22.27 39.03 -18.34
CA ARG A 862 23.01 39.45 -19.54
C ARG A 862 23.26 40.94 -19.62
N ASP A 863 24.33 41.31 -20.31
CA ASP A 863 24.75 42.69 -20.56
C ASP A 863 23.78 43.41 -21.50
N ALA A 864 23.61 44.72 -21.26
CA ALA A 864 22.63 45.56 -21.96
C ALA A 864 23.01 45.83 -23.43
N PRO A 865 22.06 46.20 -24.32
CA PRO A 865 22.32 46.34 -25.76
C PRO A 865 23.26 47.51 -26.12
N TRP A 866 23.53 48.42 -25.19
CA TRP A 866 24.45 49.55 -25.37
C TRP A 866 25.86 49.28 -24.78
N GLU A 867 26.10 48.10 -24.21
CA GLU A 867 27.43 47.72 -23.70
C GLU A 867 28.34 47.17 -24.81
N ALA A 868 29.64 47.04 -24.50
CA ALA A 868 30.66 46.65 -25.48
C ALA A 868 30.47 45.22 -26.04
N GLU A 869 29.86 44.32 -25.27
CA GLU A 869 29.57 42.94 -25.67
C GLU A 869 28.08 42.61 -25.43
N PRO A 870 27.15 43.14 -26.25
CA PRO A 870 25.72 43.07 -25.96
C PRO A 870 25.21 41.62 -25.90
N TYR A 871 24.28 41.36 -24.97
CA TYR A 871 23.59 40.09 -24.78
C TYR A 871 24.46 38.89 -24.34
N LYS A 872 25.75 39.10 -23.99
CA LYS A 872 26.56 38.08 -23.32
C LYS A 872 26.16 37.92 -21.84
N TYR A 873 26.59 36.83 -21.21
CA TYR A 873 26.36 36.61 -19.78
C TYR A 873 27.22 37.54 -18.95
N ASN A 874 26.57 38.32 -18.08
CA ASN A 874 27.24 39.29 -17.23
C ASN A 874 27.99 38.62 -16.07
N LEU A 875 28.74 39.40 -15.29
CA LEU A 875 29.47 38.88 -14.12
C LEU A 875 28.52 38.30 -13.04
N ALA A 876 27.32 38.87 -12.89
CA ALA A 876 26.33 38.41 -11.92
C ALA A 876 25.83 36.99 -12.23
N TYR A 877 25.68 36.62 -13.50
CA TYR A 877 25.38 35.24 -13.91
C TYR A 877 26.38 34.24 -13.32
N TRP A 878 27.68 34.56 -13.43
CA TRP A 878 28.75 33.69 -12.95
C TRP A 878 28.85 33.66 -11.43
N HIS A 879 28.64 34.78 -10.75
CA HIS A 879 28.53 34.81 -9.28
C HIS A 879 27.35 33.95 -8.78
N ILE A 880 26.16 34.08 -9.38
CA ILE A 880 25.00 33.26 -9.03
C ILE A 880 25.26 31.79 -9.36
N PHE A 881 25.87 31.46 -10.51
CA PHE A 881 26.20 30.09 -10.87
C PHE A 881 27.20 29.45 -9.90
N ALA A 882 28.24 30.17 -9.50
CA ALA A 882 29.20 29.72 -8.49
C ALA A 882 28.53 29.53 -7.11
N ALA A 883 27.69 30.49 -6.68
CA ALA A 883 26.94 30.41 -5.43
C ALA A 883 25.95 29.22 -5.40
N ARG A 884 25.28 28.94 -6.53
CA ARG A 884 24.40 27.77 -6.69
C ARG A 884 25.16 26.46 -6.50
N LEU A 885 26.32 26.29 -7.16
CA LEU A 885 27.14 25.09 -7.01
C LEU A 885 27.71 24.96 -5.59
N GLY A 886 28.21 26.05 -5.02
CA GLY A 886 28.69 26.10 -3.63
C GLY A 886 27.61 25.68 -2.63
N PHE A 887 26.40 26.23 -2.77
CA PHE A 887 25.26 25.86 -1.93
C PHE A 887 24.92 24.37 -2.02
N VAL A 888 24.82 23.80 -3.22
CA VAL A 888 24.52 22.36 -3.38
C VAL A 888 25.57 21.49 -2.69
N ILE A 889 26.86 21.79 -2.86
CA ILE A 889 27.95 21.05 -2.22
C ILE A 889 27.87 21.18 -0.69
N CYS A 890 27.68 22.38 -0.15
CA CYS A 890 27.59 22.59 1.29
C CYS A 890 26.36 21.90 1.90
N PHE A 891 25.18 22.08 1.30
CA PHE A 891 23.92 21.49 1.75
C PHE A 891 23.99 19.95 1.73
N GLN A 892 24.45 19.36 0.63
CA GLN A 892 24.55 17.91 0.49
C GLN A 892 25.48 17.30 1.55
N ASN A 893 26.68 17.83 1.73
CA ASN A 893 27.65 17.29 2.70
C ASN A 893 27.16 17.48 4.14
N PHE A 894 26.56 18.63 4.47
CA PHE A 894 25.99 18.91 5.79
C PHE A 894 24.88 17.93 6.16
N ILE A 895 23.93 17.67 5.25
CA ILE A 895 22.82 16.75 5.52
C ILE A 895 23.28 15.30 5.58
N ILE A 896 24.25 14.87 4.74
CA ILE A 896 24.82 13.52 4.82
C ILE A 896 25.53 13.32 6.18
N PHE A 897 26.31 14.29 6.64
CA PHE A 897 26.95 14.25 7.95
C PHE A 897 25.92 14.13 9.09
N LEU A 898 24.88 14.98 9.09
CA LEU A 898 23.83 14.93 10.11
C LEU A 898 23.04 13.61 10.08
N ARG A 899 22.79 13.04 8.90
CA ARG A 899 22.15 11.71 8.76
C ARG A 899 22.97 10.64 9.48
N ASP A 900 24.26 10.57 9.19
CA ASP A 900 25.13 9.51 9.71
C ASP A 900 25.40 9.72 11.21
N PHE A 901 25.40 10.97 11.68
CA PHE A 901 25.40 11.30 13.11
C PHE A 901 24.13 10.83 13.84
N ILE A 902 22.94 11.01 13.25
CA ILE A 902 21.69 10.47 13.81
C ILE A 902 21.72 8.94 13.86
N GLY A 903 22.18 8.29 12.79
CA GLY A 903 22.35 6.83 12.73
C GLY A 903 23.36 6.29 13.76
N TYR A 904 24.39 7.08 14.11
CA TYR A 904 25.33 6.72 15.18
C TYR A 904 24.71 6.85 16.59
N ILE A 905 23.85 7.84 16.81
CA ILE A 905 23.19 8.06 18.12
C ILE A 905 22.09 7.03 18.41
N ILE A 906 21.34 6.62 17.38
CA ILE A 906 20.16 5.76 17.54
C ILE A 906 20.58 4.29 17.29
N PRO A 907 20.69 3.42 18.31
CA PRO A 907 21.03 2.03 18.10
C PRO A 907 19.87 1.26 17.43
N ASP A 908 20.19 0.44 16.44
CA ASP A 908 19.25 -0.40 15.69
C ASP A 908 18.37 -1.29 16.57
N VAL A 909 18.95 -1.84 17.64
CA VAL A 909 18.24 -2.68 18.62
C VAL A 909 18.06 -1.90 19.93
N PRO A 910 16.83 -1.77 20.46
CA PRO A 910 16.61 -1.21 21.79
C PRO A 910 17.32 -2.02 22.88
N LYS A 911 18.09 -1.37 23.76
CA LYS A 911 18.83 -2.06 24.83
C LYS A 911 17.94 -2.91 25.76
N GLU A 912 16.73 -2.42 26.07
CA GLU A 912 15.72 -3.18 26.83
C GLU A 912 15.37 -4.52 26.17
N LEU A 913 15.34 -4.57 24.83
CA LEU A 913 14.99 -5.74 24.03
C LEU A 913 16.16 -6.72 23.92
N ASP A 914 17.37 -6.22 23.66
CA ASP A 914 18.60 -7.04 23.62
C ASP A 914 18.83 -7.76 24.96
N GLU A 915 18.61 -7.07 26.09
CA GLU A 915 18.64 -7.67 27.42
C GLU A 915 17.54 -8.73 27.65
N GLN A 916 16.35 -8.55 27.07
CA GLN A 916 15.25 -9.53 27.18
C GLN A 916 15.57 -10.80 26.36
N ILE A 917 15.98 -10.64 25.11
CA ILE A 917 16.36 -11.76 24.22
C ILE A 917 17.48 -12.59 24.86
N LYS A 918 18.52 -11.95 25.43
CA LYS A 918 19.62 -12.65 26.11
C LYS A 918 19.16 -13.44 27.34
N LYS A 919 18.16 -12.95 28.09
CA LYS A 919 17.59 -13.66 29.25
C LYS A 919 16.69 -14.81 28.83
N GLU A 920 15.84 -14.62 27.83
CA GLU A 920 14.96 -15.67 27.29
C GLU A 920 15.78 -16.83 26.69
N ASN A 921 16.77 -16.51 25.85
CA ASN A 921 17.69 -17.50 25.29
C ASN A 921 18.42 -18.29 26.39
N LYS A 922 18.82 -17.63 27.49
CA LYS A 922 19.45 -18.31 28.63
C LYS A 922 18.47 -19.26 29.33
N ILE A 923 17.28 -18.79 29.70
CA ILE A 923 16.27 -19.62 30.41
C ILE A 923 15.87 -20.82 29.55
N MET A 924 15.74 -20.63 28.24
CA MET A 924 15.45 -21.69 27.28
C MET A 924 16.58 -22.70 27.18
N MET A 925 17.84 -22.25 27.12
CA MET A 925 19.01 -23.13 27.11
C MET A 925 19.15 -23.92 28.42
N ASP A 926 18.97 -23.26 29.57
CA ASP A 926 18.98 -23.90 30.89
C ASP A 926 17.87 -24.98 31.00
N ALA A 927 16.69 -24.73 30.41
CA ALA A 927 15.60 -25.71 30.35
C ALA A 927 15.89 -26.91 29.42
N LEU A 928 16.49 -26.67 28.25
CA LEU A 928 16.88 -27.73 27.31
C LEU A 928 17.98 -28.63 27.89
N ILE A 929 18.98 -28.04 28.55
CA ILE A 929 20.05 -28.78 29.26
C ILE A 929 19.44 -29.62 30.39
N HIS A 930 18.52 -29.06 31.16
CA HIS A 930 17.87 -29.81 32.24
C HIS A 930 17.08 -31.03 31.73
N GLU A 931 16.31 -30.88 30.65
CA GLU A 931 15.61 -31.99 29.99
C GLU A 931 16.58 -33.07 29.48
N GLU A 932 17.70 -32.65 28.89
CA GLU A 932 18.71 -33.58 28.36
C GLU A 932 19.44 -34.35 29.47
N ASN A 933 19.75 -33.69 30.60
CA ASN A 933 20.33 -34.34 31.77
C ASN A 933 19.35 -35.33 32.44
N VAL A 934 18.04 -35.01 32.49
CA VAL A 934 17.00 -35.94 32.93
C VAL A 934 16.90 -37.14 31.97
N ARG A 935 16.98 -36.91 30.66
CA ARG A 935 16.97 -37.98 29.64
C ARG A 935 18.21 -38.88 29.70
N GLN A 936 19.36 -38.34 30.10
CA GLN A 936 20.60 -39.09 30.33
C GLN A 936 20.64 -39.78 31.70
N GLY A 937 19.67 -39.53 32.58
CA GLY A 937 19.59 -40.14 33.91
C GLY A 937 20.54 -39.53 34.94
N GLU A 938 21.12 -38.35 34.67
CA GLU A 938 22.02 -37.66 35.60
C GLU A 938 21.27 -36.89 36.70
N VAL A 939 19.95 -36.71 36.55
CA VAL A 939 19.09 -35.96 37.47
C VAL A 939 17.75 -36.70 37.63
N GLU A 940 17.35 -37.03 38.87
CA GLU A 940 16.00 -37.52 39.17
C GLU A 940 14.96 -36.40 38.97
N MET A 941 13.80 -36.73 38.39
CA MET A 941 12.69 -35.78 38.30
C MET A 941 12.16 -35.48 39.71
N ASP A 942 12.21 -34.21 40.10
CA ASP A 942 11.71 -33.69 41.37
C ASP A 942 10.24 -33.26 41.20
N PRO A 943 9.24 -34.06 41.65
CA PRO A 943 7.84 -33.87 41.31
C PRO A 943 7.19 -32.63 41.98
N GLU A 944 7.84 -32.01 42.96
CA GLU A 944 7.32 -30.83 43.67
C GLU A 944 7.61 -29.49 42.97
N LYS A 945 8.18 -29.51 41.75
CA LYS A 945 8.55 -28.29 40.99
C LYS A 945 7.83 -28.09 39.65
N GLU A 946 6.67 -28.72 39.44
CA GLU A 946 5.72 -28.20 38.45
C GLU A 946 5.04 -26.93 39.02
N PRO A 947 5.09 -25.77 38.34
CA PRO A 947 4.23 -24.66 38.69
C PRO A 947 2.78 -25.02 38.31
N LEU A 948 1.90 -24.91 39.30
CA LEU A 948 0.43 -25.05 39.18
C LEU A 948 -0.18 -24.11 38.13
#